data_AF-A0A671Y0S1-F1
#
_entry.id   AF-A0A671Y0S1-F1
#
_cell.length_a   1.000
_cell.length_b   1.000
_cell.length_c   1.000
_cell.angle_alpha   90.00
_cell.angle_beta   90.00
_cell.angle_gamma   90.00
#
_symmetry.space_group_name_H-M   'P 1'
#
loop_
_entity.id
_entity.type
_entity.pdbx_description
1 polymer ?
#
loop_
_entity_poly.entity_id
_entity_poly.type
_entity_poly.pdbx_seq_one_letter_code
_entity_poly.pdbx_strand_id
1 'polypeptide(L)'
;MGKVYYVSKNVGLGLLVLAATALATIIALSIAYDKERAKNRDKPEDGTSDSTGMPTPPTTPFIPKEPWDHYRLPESLVPVSYNVTLWPRLEPNADGLYIFTGHSAVVFRCVKETDLIIIHSNKLNLTTFNGHHAKLSGLGGAAVPTIQKSFLIVKTEYLVLQLRSRLAVGTSYVLHTEFLGELADDLEGFYRSEYTDDGMKRVVATSQMQATYARKAFPCFDEPAMKAVFNITIIHNSATVALSNGRDIVTTFEPTERMSTYLLAFIVTDFVNIQSTQNSNLLVRIWARRKAINDRQGDYALNVTGPILQFYERYYNASYPLSKSDQIALPDFNAGAMENWGLVTYRETALLYDPIMSSTGNKERVTTVISHELAHMWFGNLVTLQWWNDLWLNEGFASYVEYLGADYAEPTWKIKDQILLYDVHKVFAVDALASSHPLSRREDEVNDPAQISEMFNTISYSKGAAVLRMLSEFLTEPVFAKGLSSYLNTFAFSNTVYTDLWDHLQQNTPGMHLPDTVHNIMNHWTLQMGFPVVTIDTRTGSITQKHFLLDPESVVDRPSQFNYTWFVPVKWMKTGVEQQQYWLLQKTDVHSLMRVSGEDWVLANINVSGYFRVNYDLDNWDRLLSLLNTDHQALSVINRAQIIDDTFNLARAKIIHTTLALRTTKYLSNEREYIPWESALRNLDYYILMFDRTEVYGALQAYLKKQIQPLFEYFKIITYVGFLPENINAVGMACSMGVEGCRELIQGWYRQWMKNPHPSPIHPNLKSTVYCAAIAFGGVEEWDFAWRMFKNATLASEASRLRSAMACTKVPWLLNRYLDYTLDPTKIRKQDATSTIQYIARNVVGMPLAWNFVRAKWSYIFQQYGKASFSFSNLIHAITRRFSSEFELQELKKFKEDNLHVGFGSATLALEQAIEKTTANIKWVTENKAQVLKWFTEEST
;
A
#
# COMPACT_ATOMS: atom_id res chain seq x y z
N MET A 1 35.16 -53.97 -3.04
CA MET A 1 36.45 -53.92 -2.31
C MET A 1 36.47 -52.67 -1.44
N GLY A 2 36.20 -52.79 -0.14
CA GLY A 2 36.22 -51.64 0.77
C GLY A 2 37.65 -51.30 1.21
N LYS A 3 38.11 -50.07 0.96
CA LYS A 3 39.38 -49.57 1.51
C LYS A 3 39.15 -49.16 2.97
N VAL A 4 39.66 -49.98 3.89
CA VAL A 4 39.73 -49.65 5.31
C VAL A 4 40.92 -48.71 5.52
N TYR A 5 40.66 -47.48 5.97
CA TYR A 5 41.72 -46.53 6.35
C TYR A 5 42.22 -46.86 7.75
N TYR A 6 43.48 -47.29 7.84
CA TYR A 6 44.18 -47.46 9.11
C TYR A 6 44.72 -46.09 9.57
N VAL A 7 44.06 -45.49 10.56
CA VAL A 7 44.63 -44.36 11.30
C VAL A 7 45.68 -44.95 12.26
N SER A 8 46.93 -44.53 12.14
CA SER A 8 47.99 -45.02 13.02
C SER A 8 47.69 -44.63 14.47
N LYS A 9 48.06 -45.50 15.43
CA LYS A 9 47.84 -45.24 16.87
C LYS A 9 48.35 -43.85 17.29
N ASN A 10 49.44 -43.37 16.69
CA ASN A 10 50.03 -42.07 17.00
C ASN A 10 49.16 -40.90 16.50
N VAL A 11 48.51 -41.04 15.34
CA VAL A 11 47.58 -40.02 14.80
C VAL A 11 46.27 -40.03 15.59
N GLY A 12 45.77 -41.21 15.96
CA GLY A 12 44.61 -41.32 16.86
C GLY A 12 44.86 -40.70 18.23
N LEU A 13 46.06 -40.92 18.80
CA LEU A 13 46.48 -40.29 20.05
C LEU A 13 46.61 -38.76 19.90
N GLY A 14 47.16 -38.28 18.78
CA GLY A 14 47.26 -36.85 18.50
C GLY A 14 45.91 -36.15 18.38
N LEU A 15 44.93 -36.78 17.72
CA LEU A 15 43.56 -36.27 17.62
C LEU A 15 42.82 -36.28 18.97
N LEU A 16 43.05 -37.31 19.80
CA LEU A 16 42.53 -37.36 21.17
C LEU A 16 43.12 -36.27 22.06
N VAL A 17 44.44 -36.03 21.96
CA VAL A 17 45.09 -34.94 22.69
C VAL A 17 44.55 -33.59 22.22
N LEU A 18 44.42 -33.37 20.91
CA LEU A 18 43.84 -32.15 20.34
C LEU A 18 42.41 -31.91 20.83
N ALA A 19 41.55 -32.93 20.78
CA ALA A 19 40.18 -32.86 21.27
C ALA A 19 40.13 -32.58 22.79
N ALA A 20 41.00 -33.20 23.57
CA ALA A 20 41.11 -32.95 25.01
C ALA A 20 41.59 -31.53 25.31
N THR A 21 42.57 -30.99 24.58
CA THR A 21 42.99 -29.59 24.71
C THR A 21 41.91 -28.62 24.29
N ALA A 22 41.19 -28.87 23.20
CA ALA A 22 40.07 -28.03 22.77
C ALA A 22 38.97 -28.00 23.83
N LEU A 23 38.60 -29.15 24.39
CA LEU A 23 37.61 -29.26 25.46
C LEU A 23 38.07 -28.56 26.74
N ALA A 24 39.34 -28.75 27.14
CA ALA A 24 39.91 -28.06 28.30
C ALA A 24 39.94 -26.54 28.10
N THR A 25 40.18 -26.06 26.89
CA THR A 25 40.21 -24.63 26.56
C THR A 25 38.80 -24.04 26.59
N ILE A 26 37.80 -24.75 26.06
CA ILE A 26 36.38 -24.36 26.13
C ILE A 26 35.92 -24.29 27.59
N ILE A 27 36.26 -25.29 28.40
CA ILE A 27 35.92 -25.29 29.84
C ILE A 27 36.63 -24.14 30.56
N ALA A 28 37.91 -23.91 30.29
CA ALA A 28 38.66 -22.81 30.90
C ALA A 28 38.10 -21.43 30.50
N LEU A 29 37.69 -21.23 29.23
CA LEU A 29 37.04 -20.02 28.76
C LEU A 29 35.65 -19.86 29.37
N SER A 30 34.88 -20.93 29.53
CA SER A 30 33.57 -20.89 30.20
C SER A 30 33.71 -20.52 31.68
N ILE A 31 34.69 -21.11 32.38
CA ILE A 31 34.98 -20.77 33.78
C ILE A 31 35.49 -19.34 33.90
N ALA A 32 36.37 -18.89 32.99
CA ALA A 32 36.83 -17.50 32.98
C ALA A 32 35.68 -16.53 32.72
N TYR A 33 34.79 -16.85 31.78
CA TYR A 33 33.60 -16.05 31.49
C TYR A 33 32.63 -15.99 32.68
N ASP A 34 32.34 -17.12 33.34
CA ASP A 34 31.49 -17.14 34.53
C ASP A 34 32.15 -16.45 35.72
N LYS A 35 33.48 -16.55 35.87
CA LYS A 35 34.23 -15.86 36.93
C LYS A 35 34.24 -14.35 36.69
N GLU A 36 34.34 -13.90 35.45
CA GLU A 36 34.28 -12.47 35.10
C GLU A 36 32.85 -11.93 35.18
N ARG A 37 31.85 -12.76 34.85
CA ARG A 37 30.43 -12.45 35.07
C ARG A 37 30.09 -12.36 36.56
N ALA A 38 30.67 -13.21 37.41
CA ALA A 38 30.51 -13.16 38.86
C ALA A 38 31.25 -11.94 39.47
N LYS A 39 32.46 -11.63 38.99
CA LYS A 39 33.22 -10.43 39.39
C LYS A 39 32.48 -9.13 39.07
N ASN A 40 31.66 -9.14 38.02
CA ASN A 40 30.82 -8.01 37.63
C ASN A 40 29.47 -7.94 38.40
N ARG A 41 29.13 -8.95 39.22
CA ARG A 41 27.92 -8.95 40.07
C ARG A 41 28.16 -8.48 41.51
N ASP A 42 29.37 -8.64 42.04
CA ASP A 42 29.66 -8.42 43.47
C ASP A 42 30.63 -7.25 43.76
N LYS A 43 30.48 -6.10 43.08
CA LYS A 43 31.15 -4.87 43.52
C LYS A 43 30.17 -3.96 44.29
N PRO A 44 30.43 -3.64 45.57
CA PRO A 44 29.65 -2.66 46.32
C PRO A 44 29.95 -1.24 45.81
N GLU A 45 28.90 -0.43 45.69
CA GLU A 45 29.01 1.00 45.39
C GLU A 45 29.65 1.74 46.56
N ASP A 46 30.75 2.46 46.29
CA ASP A 46 31.19 3.58 47.13
C ASP A 46 31.91 4.66 46.30
N GLY A 47 31.46 5.91 46.45
CA GLY A 47 32.26 7.14 46.36
C GLY A 47 32.86 7.64 45.03
N THR A 48 32.16 8.60 44.41
CA THR A 48 32.67 9.86 43.79
C THR A 48 33.39 9.91 42.42
N SER A 49 32.86 10.82 41.58
CA SER A 49 33.43 11.61 40.46
C SER A 49 33.33 11.11 38.99
N ASP A 50 32.45 11.82 38.25
CA ASP A 50 32.48 12.28 36.85
C ASP A 50 32.94 11.38 35.69
N SER A 51 31.98 10.86 34.90
CA SER A 51 31.74 11.26 33.49
C SER A 51 30.69 10.37 32.79
N THR A 52 29.58 10.98 32.37
CA THR A 52 28.76 10.68 31.17
C THR A 52 28.57 9.21 30.72
N GLY A 53 27.60 8.51 31.32
CA GLY A 53 26.94 7.35 30.74
C GLY A 53 25.46 7.67 30.50
N MET A 54 24.97 7.50 29.27
CA MET A 54 23.55 7.72 28.94
C MET A 54 22.64 6.79 29.77
N PRO A 55 21.56 7.30 30.39
CA PRO A 55 20.68 6.47 31.20
C PRO A 55 19.82 5.56 30.33
N THR A 56 19.78 4.29 30.70
CA THR A 56 18.73 3.33 30.30
C THR A 56 17.36 3.95 30.55
N PRO A 57 16.44 4.00 29.56
CA PRO A 57 15.15 4.64 29.75
C PRO A 57 14.31 3.86 30.79
N PRO A 58 13.65 4.54 31.73
CA PRO A 58 12.77 3.88 32.68
C PRO A 58 11.55 3.30 31.96
N THR A 59 11.23 2.04 32.24
CA THR A 59 10.02 1.31 31.79
C THR A 59 8.74 1.72 32.54
N THR A 60 8.73 2.87 33.21
CA THR A 60 7.50 3.42 33.79
C THR A 60 6.63 3.96 32.65
N PRO A 61 5.36 3.52 32.49
CA PRO A 61 4.49 4.08 31.47
C PRO A 61 4.37 5.59 31.68
N PHE A 62 4.73 6.35 30.64
CA PHE A 62 4.67 7.80 30.67
C PHE A 62 3.21 8.24 30.78
N ILE A 63 2.84 8.80 31.93
CA ILE A 63 1.53 9.41 32.14
C ILE A 63 1.65 10.88 31.71
N PRO A 64 0.92 11.34 30.67
CA PRO A 64 0.90 12.74 30.28
C PRO A 64 0.47 13.61 31.46
N LYS A 65 1.23 14.67 31.78
CA LYS A 65 0.92 15.59 32.89
C LYS A 65 0.60 16.99 32.41
N GLU A 66 1.31 17.43 31.36
CA GLU A 66 1.20 18.76 30.80
C GLU A 66 0.45 18.72 29.45
N PRO A 67 -0.17 19.83 29.00
CA PRO A 67 -0.89 19.85 27.72
C PRO A 67 -0.04 19.44 26.50
N TRP A 68 1.27 19.73 26.51
CA TRP A 68 2.20 19.34 25.44
C TRP A 68 2.68 17.88 25.50
N ASP A 69 2.29 17.13 26.53
CA ASP A 69 2.55 15.69 26.64
C ASP A 69 1.52 14.85 25.87
N HIS A 70 0.39 15.45 25.49
CA HIS A 70 -0.63 14.85 24.63
C HIS A 70 -0.31 15.08 23.15
N TYR A 71 -0.60 14.12 22.27
CA TYR A 71 -0.31 14.23 20.83
C TYR A 71 -1.30 15.11 20.05
N ARG A 72 -2.48 15.38 20.61
CA ARG A 72 -3.52 16.21 19.99
C ARG A 72 -3.38 17.66 20.43
N LEU A 73 -3.43 18.58 19.47
CA LEU A 73 -3.39 20.01 19.74
C LEU A 73 -4.63 20.45 20.54
N PRO A 74 -4.48 21.42 21.46
CA PRO A 74 -5.62 22.04 22.11
C PRO A 74 -6.52 22.79 21.11
N GLU A 75 -7.83 22.68 21.29
CA GLU A 75 -8.82 23.38 20.46
C GLU A 75 -8.96 24.88 20.78
N SER A 76 -8.12 25.41 21.67
CA SER A 76 -8.22 26.82 22.11
C SER A 76 -7.85 27.83 21.03
N LEU A 77 -7.04 27.43 20.04
CA LEU A 77 -6.52 28.28 18.98
C LEU A 77 -6.84 27.65 17.62
N VAL A 78 -7.39 28.45 16.71
CA VAL A 78 -7.77 27.99 15.36
C VAL A 78 -7.02 28.82 14.31
N PRO A 79 -6.27 28.21 13.38
CA PRO A 79 -5.60 28.96 12.33
C PRO A 79 -6.60 29.54 11.33
N VAL A 80 -6.27 30.70 10.76
CA VAL A 80 -7.09 31.41 9.77
C VAL A 80 -6.35 31.49 8.44
N SER A 81 -5.11 31.96 8.47
CA SER A 81 -4.26 32.03 7.28
C SER A 81 -2.78 31.94 7.63
N TYR A 82 -1.98 31.57 6.62
CA TYR A 82 -0.53 31.50 6.71
C TYR A 82 0.10 32.31 5.58
N ASN A 83 1.17 33.02 5.89
CA ASN A 83 2.11 33.55 4.92
C ASN A 83 3.41 32.78 5.07
N VAL A 84 3.78 31.99 4.06
CA VAL A 84 4.96 31.12 4.10
C VAL A 84 5.89 31.47 2.95
N THR A 85 7.11 31.84 3.29
CA THR A 85 8.19 32.04 2.33
C THR A 85 9.26 30.98 2.53
N LEU A 86 9.62 30.26 1.47
CA LEU A 86 10.67 29.25 1.51
C LEU A 86 11.73 29.54 0.47
N TRP A 87 12.99 29.26 0.82
CA TRP A 87 14.13 29.35 -0.09
C TRP A 87 14.96 28.05 -0.02
N PRO A 88 14.66 27.06 -0.87
CA PRO A 88 15.48 25.86 -1.01
C PRO A 88 16.77 26.16 -1.79
N ARG A 89 17.87 25.54 -1.36
CA ARG A 89 19.15 25.58 -2.05
C ARG A 89 19.34 24.23 -2.71
N LEU A 90 19.35 24.21 -4.05
CA LEU A 90 19.54 22.98 -4.85
C LEU A 90 21.02 22.63 -5.04
N GLU A 91 21.91 23.33 -4.32
CA GLU A 91 23.33 23.05 -4.22
C GLU A 91 23.67 22.87 -2.74
N PRO A 92 24.59 21.95 -2.42
CA PRO A 92 25.01 21.75 -1.04
C PRO A 92 25.80 22.96 -0.54
N ASN A 93 25.70 23.23 0.76
CA ASN A 93 26.54 24.21 1.43
C ASN A 93 28.00 23.69 1.58
N ALA A 94 28.85 24.46 2.24
CA ALA A 94 30.26 24.10 2.48
C ALA A 94 30.46 22.77 3.24
N ASP A 95 29.47 22.35 4.03
CA ASP A 95 29.49 21.10 4.80
C ASP A 95 28.90 19.90 4.02
N GLY A 96 28.50 20.10 2.75
CA GLY A 96 27.87 19.07 1.94
C GLY A 96 26.36 18.89 2.18
N LEU A 97 25.73 19.77 2.96
CA LEU A 97 24.31 19.70 3.31
C LEU A 97 23.45 20.54 2.37
N TYR A 98 22.34 19.96 1.92
CA TYR A 98 21.28 20.70 1.24
C TYR A 98 20.34 21.29 2.29
N ILE A 99 20.01 22.57 2.15
CA ILE A 99 19.23 23.31 3.17
C ILE A 99 18.13 24.13 2.53
N PHE A 100 17.14 24.49 3.33
CA PHE A 100 16.23 25.58 3.04
C PHE A 100 16.12 26.51 4.25
N THR A 101 15.87 27.79 3.98
CA THR A 101 15.45 28.73 5.01
C THR A 101 14.04 29.19 4.71
N GLY A 102 13.28 29.50 5.75
CA GLY A 102 11.95 30.05 5.58
C GLY A 102 11.55 30.96 6.72
N HIS A 103 10.45 31.66 6.48
CA HIS A 103 9.70 32.32 7.52
C HIS A 103 8.22 32.05 7.32
N SER A 104 7.50 31.93 8.43
CA SER A 104 6.07 31.71 8.45
C SER A 104 5.43 32.70 9.41
N ALA A 105 4.35 33.34 8.97
CA ALA A 105 3.45 34.10 9.82
C ALA A 105 2.07 33.46 9.77
N VAL A 106 1.63 32.86 10.89
CA VAL A 106 0.28 32.31 11.02
C VAL A 106 -0.62 33.31 11.73
N VAL A 107 -1.74 33.65 11.10
CA VAL A 107 -2.86 34.33 11.73
C VAL A 107 -3.74 33.26 12.36
N PHE A 108 -3.99 33.35 13.66
CA PHE A 108 -4.86 32.43 14.38
C PHE A 108 -5.81 33.18 15.30
N ARG A 109 -6.98 32.59 15.55
CA ARG A 109 -8.02 33.14 16.43
C ARG A 109 -8.04 32.37 17.74
N CYS A 110 -8.08 33.10 18.85
CA CYS A 110 -8.32 32.52 20.17
C CYS A 110 -9.82 32.25 20.34
N VAL A 111 -10.22 30.98 20.46
CA VAL A 111 -11.63 30.58 20.65
C VAL A 111 -11.93 30.16 22.09
N LYS A 112 -10.90 29.77 22.85
CA LYS A 112 -10.97 29.54 24.29
C LYS A 112 -9.79 30.22 24.98
N GLU A 113 -10.05 30.89 26.09
CA GLU A 113 -9.04 31.61 26.85
C GLU A 113 -7.86 30.69 27.22
N THR A 114 -6.64 31.09 26.87
CA THR A 114 -5.41 30.29 27.11
C THR A 114 -4.19 31.21 27.20
N ASP A 115 -3.21 30.85 28.03
CA ASP A 115 -1.87 31.44 28.09
C ASP A 115 -0.82 30.57 27.40
N LEU A 116 -1.26 29.59 26.62
CA LEU A 116 -0.41 28.60 25.95
C LEU A 116 -0.68 28.59 24.45
N ILE A 117 0.40 28.70 23.67
CA ILE A 117 0.39 28.42 22.23
C ILE A 117 1.19 27.14 22.03
N ILE A 118 0.52 26.09 21.53
CA ILE A 118 1.16 24.85 21.09
C ILE A 118 0.94 24.76 19.58
N ILE A 119 2.01 24.52 18.83
CA ILE A 119 2.00 24.36 17.38
C ILE A 119 3.00 23.28 16.99
N HIS A 120 2.76 22.52 15.92
CA HIS A 120 3.71 21.49 15.50
C HIS A 120 4.97 22.09 14.88
N SER A 121 6.14 21.51 15.18
CA SER A 121 7.43 21.82 14.59
C SER A 121 8.37 20.63 14.75
N ASN A 122 8.95 20.14 13.65
CA ASN A 122 9.83 18.98 13.66
C ASN A 122 11.10 19.22 12.83
N LYS A 123 12.28 18.91 13.38
CA LYS A 123 13.59 19.06 12.71
C LYS A 123 13.84 20.45 12.08
N LEU A 124 13.32 21.51 12.69
CA LEU A 124 13.55 22.89 12.27
C LEU A 124 14.39 23.63 13.31
N ASN A 125 15.46 24.27 12.85
CA ASN A 125 16.26 25.16 13.67
C ASN A 125 15.64 26.56 13.63
N LEU A 126 14.99 26.96 14.74
CA LEU A 126 14.27 28.23 14.83
C LEU A 126 15.17 29.38 15.28
N THR A 127 15.14 30.48 14.54
CA THR A 127 15.79 31.75 14.94
C THR A 127 15.12 32.30 16.20
N THR A 128 15.94 32.73 17.17
CA THR A 128 15.42 33.32 18.40
C THR A 128 15.29 34.84 18.32
N PHE A 129 14.20 35.37 18.88
CA PHE A 129 13.92 36.79 19.00
C PHE A 129 13.75 37.13 20.49
N ASN A 130 14.64 37.99 21.02
CA ASN A 130 14.67 38.32 22.46
C ASN A 130 14.69 37.06 23.37
N GLY A 131 15.39 36.01 22.94
CA GLY A 131 15.47 34.74 23.67
C GLY A 131 14.32 33.75 23.44
N HIS A 132 13.39 34.04 22.52
CA HIS A 132 12.23 33.18 22.23
C HIS A 132 12.19 32.70 20.77
N HIS A 133 11.68 31.50 20.52
CA HIS A 133 11.65 30.88 19.18
C HIS A 133 10.63 31.48 18.20
N ALA A 134 9.84 32.48 18.61
CA ALA A 134 8.88 33.18 17.76
C ALA A 134 8.62 34.61 18.23
N LYS A 135 8.04 35.44 17.36
CA LYS A 135 7.42 36.73 17.72
C LYS A 135 5.91 36.60 17.70
N LEU A 136 5.25 37.13 18.72
CA LEU A 136 3.80 37.23 18.77
C LEU A 136 3.37 38.69 18.59
N SER A 137 2.40 38.95 17.72
CA SER A 137 1.77 40.25 17.54
C SER A 137 0.24 40.14 17.46
N GLY A 138 -0.47 41.25 17.64
CA GLY A 138 -1.93 41.31 17.61
C GLY A 138 -2.40 41.80 16.25
N LEU A 139 -3.36 41.11 15.64
CA LEU A 139 -3.93 41.56 14.38
C LEU A 139 -4.81 42.80 14.65
N GLY A 140 -4.67 43.85 13.83
CA GLY A 140 -5.44 45.08 14.00
C GLY A 140 -5.11 45.88 15.27
N GLY A 141 -3.92 45.70 15.85
CA GLY A 141 -3.48 46.43 17.05
C GLY A 141 -3.97 45.85 18.37
N ALA A 142 -4.46 44.60 18.37
CA ALA A 142 -4.85 43.91 19.59
C ALA A 142 -3.71 43.84 20.61
N ALA A 143 -4.06 43.96 21.90
CA ALA A 143 -3.08 43.81 22.99
C ALA A 143 -2.53 42.38 23.03
N VAL A 144 -1.20 42.27 23.17
CA VAL A 144 -0.47 41.01 23.03
C VAL A 144 0.21 40.63 24.35
N PRO A 145 -0.05 39.43 24.90
CA PRO A 145 0.72 38.91 26.02
C PRO A 145 2.21 38.77 25.66
N THR A 146 3.09 39.10 26.60
CA THR A 146 4.52 38.82 26.43
C THR A 146 4.79 37.33 26.54
N ILE A 147 5.64 36.79 25.67
CA ILE A 147 6.13 35.41 25.78
C ILE A 147 6.99 35.30 27.05
N GLN A 148 6.69 34.33 27.91
CA GLN A 148 7.45 34.02 29.11
C GLN A 148 8.54 32.99 28.82
N LYS A 149 8.19 31.92 28.10
CA LYS A 149 9.11 30.85 27.72
C LYS A 149 8.72 30.29 26.36
N SER A 150 9.70 29.78 25.62
CA SER A 150 9.48 28.98 24.43
C SER A 150 10.46 27.82 24.38
N PHE A 151 10.00 26.63 24.02
CA PHE A 151 10.84 25.43 23.92
C PHE A 151 10.24 24.40 22.95
N LEU A 152 11.05 23.45 22.51
CA LEU A 152 10.64 22.36 21.64
C LEU A 152 10.41 21.07 22.44
N ILE A 153 9.37 20.31 22.09
CA ILE A 153 9.11 18.97 22.61
C ILE A 153 9.22 17.98 21.46
N VAL A 154 10.30 17.21 21.44
CA VAL A 154 10.62 16.29 20.33
C VAL A 154 9.62 15.14 20.23
N LYS A 155 9.14 14.60 21.36
CA LYS A 155 8.27 13.40 21.39
C LYS A 155 6.92 13.64 20.72
N THR A 156 6.29 14.78 20.99
CA THR A 156 5.00 15.20 20.43
C THR A 156 5.15 16.20 19.28
N GLU A 157 6.39 16.50 18.90
CA GLU A 157 6.77 17.35 17.76
C GLU A 157 6.20 18.78 17.85
N TYR A 158 6.29 19.38 19.04
CA TYR A 158 5.76 20.72 19.29
C TYR A 158 6.81 21.80 19.47
N LEU A 159 6.45 23.00 19.02
CA LEU A 159 6.91 24.26 19.58
C LEU A 159 5.86 24.75 20.59
N VAL A 160 6.30 25.00 21.82
CA VAL A 160 5.47 25.47 22.93
C VAL A 160 5.86 26.89 23.29
N LEU A 161 4.88 27.79 23.44
CA LEU A 161 5.04 29.14 23.97
C LEU A 161 4.13 29.36 25.17
N GLN A 162 4.73 29.62 26.33
CA GLN A 162 4.03 30.04 27.54
C GLN A 162 3.99 31.56 27.58
N LEU A 163 2.82 32.13 27.84
CA LEU A 163 2.57 33.57 27.86
C LEU A 163 2.39 34.06 29.30
N ARG A 164 2.73 35.33 29.56
CA ARG A 164 2.55 35.92 30.90
C ARG A 164 1.10 36.22 31.27
N SER A 165 0.22 36.28 30.27
CA SER A 165 -1.20 36.51 30.44
C SER A 165 -1.96 35.78 29.34
N ARG A 166 -3.26 35.58 29.55
CA ARG A 166 -4.08 34.84 28.61
C ARG A 166 -4.40 35.64 27.35
N LEU A 167 -4.56 34.93 26.24
CA LEU A 167 -5.10 35.43 24.98
C LEU A 167 -6.61 35.66 25.12
N ALA A 168 -7.10 36.72 24.49
CA ALA A 168 -8.50 37.13 24.57
C ALA A 168 -9.36 36.37 23.56
N VAL A 169 -10.45 35.76 24.03
CA VAL A 169 -11.43 35.06 23.17
C VAL A 169 -11.97 36.00 22.09
N GLY A 170 -12.09 35.48 20.87
CA GLY A 170 -12.54 36.21 19.71
C GLY A 170 -11.46 37.03 19.00
N THR A 171 -10.31 37.26 19.64
CA THR A 171 -9.20 38.07 19.11
C THR A 171 -8.29 37.23 18.20
N SER A 172 -7.77 37.85 17.15
CA SER A 172 -6.79 37.25 16.23
C SER A 172 -5.38 37.76 16.51
N TYR A 173 -4.43 36.84 16.47
CA TYR A 173 -3.02 37.08 16.71
C TYR A 173 -2.19 36.56 15.54
N VAL A 174 -0.95 37.03 15.45
CA VAL A 174 0.02 36.60 14.44
C VAL A 174 1.24 36.01 15.15
N LEU A 175 1.53 34.74 14.89
CA LEU A 175 2.77 34.09 15.33
C LEU A 175 3.74 34.05 14.16
N HIS A 176 4.88 34.72 14.30
CA HIS A 176 5.93 34.78 13.31
C HIS A 176 7.14 33.95 13.72
N THR A 177 7.61 33.08 12.83
CA THR A 177 8.78 32.22 13.00
C THR A 177 9.72 32.36 11.81
N GLU A 178 11.03 32.27 12.08
CA GLU A 178 12.08 32.13 11.08
C GLU A 178 12.83 30.82 11.36
N PHE A 179 13.12 30.03 10.34
CA PHE A 179 13.67 28.69 10.50
C PHE A 179 14.63 28.29 9.38
N LEU A 180 15.53 27.38 9.74
CA LEU A 180 16.37 26.62 8.83
C LEU A 180 16.03 25.13 8.96
N GLY A 181 15.85 24.46 7.83
CA GLY A 181 15.67 23.01 7.75
C GLY A 181 16.65 22.39 6.77
N GLU A 182 16.94 21.10 6.96
CA GLU A 182 17.66 20.31 5.97
C GLU A 182 16.69 19.94 4.83
N LEU A 183 17.13 20.14 3.58
CA LEU A 183 16.46 19.58 2.42
C LEU A 183 16.95 18.13 2.22
N ALA A 184 16.56 17.28 3.18
CA ALA A 184 16.99 15.90 3.29
C ALA A 184 16.51 15.03 2.10
N ASP A 185 17.09 13.85 1.92
CA ASP A 185 16.69 12.87 0.90
C ASP A 185 15.88 11.71 1.52
N ASP A 186 14.97 12.06 2.44
CA ASP A 186 14.16 11.14 3.24
C ASP A 186 12.68 11.05 2.78
N LEU A 187 12.32 11.74 1.69
CA LEU A 187 11.01 11.68 1.03
C LEU A 187 9.82 12.19 1.88
N GLU A 188 10.08 13.05 2.86
CA GLU A 188 9.07 13.60 3.79
C GLU A 188 9.25 15.10 4.03
N GLY A 189 8.16 15.82 4.27
CA GLY A 189 8.17 17.27 4.49
C GLY A 189 8.67 17.97 3.24
N PHE A 190 9.59 18.93 3.39
CA PHE A 190 10.32 19.51 2.26
C PHE A 190 11.65 18.76 2.06
N TYR A 191 11.80 18.07 0.93
CA TYR A 191 12.92 17.16 0.68
C TYR A 191 13.50 17.36 -0.72
N ARG A 192 14.66 16.75 -0.98
CA ARG A 192 15.28 16.70 -2.31
C ARG A 192 15.12 15.34 -2.96
N SER A 193 14.87 15.33 -4.26
CA SER A 193 15.04 14.15 -5.13
C SER A 193 16.20 14.40 -6.09
N GLU A 194 17.03 13.38 -6.28
CA GLU A 194 18.21 13.45 -7.13
C GLU A 194 18.05 12.48 -8.30
N TYR A 195 18.31 12.95 -9.53
CA TYR A 195 18.25 12.11 -10.71
C TYR A 195 19.41 12.41 -11.65
N THR A 196 19.64 11.52 -12.61
CA THR A 196 20.64 11.71 -13.66
C THR A 196 19.94 12.00 -14.97
N ASP A 197 20.39 13.05 -15.66
CA ASP A 197 19.94 13.42 -17.00
C ASP A 197 21.17 13.66 -17.88
N ASP A 198 21.33 12.88 -18.94
CA ASP A 198 22.51 12.86 -19.82
C ASP A 198 23.86 12.82 -19.06
N GLY A 199 23.92 11.99 -18.01
CA GLY A 199 25.12 11.83 -17.17
C GLY A 199 25.36 12.94 -16.16
N MET A 200 24.53 13.99 -16.14
CA MET A 200 24.59 15.07 -15.15
C MET A 200 23.62 14.82 -13.99
N LYS A 201 24.09 15.01 -12.76
CA LYS A 201 23.24 14.99 -11.57
C LYS A 201 22.35 16.24 -11.54
N ARG A 202 21.06 16.04 -11.34
CA ARG A 202 20.03 17.06 -11.20
C ARG A 202 19.33 16.89 -9.86
N VAL A 203 18.85 18.01 -9.30
CA VAL A 203 18.20 18.04 -7.99
C VAL A 203 16.87 18.77 -8.12
N VAL A 204 15.82 18.18 -7.56
CA VAL A 204 14.50 18.79 -7.39
C VAL A 204 14.25 18.95 -5.90
N ALA A 205 13.83 20.14 -5.47
CA ALA A 205 13.20 20.29 -4.16
C ALA A 205 11.70 20.04 -4.32
N THR A 206 11.12 19.18 -3.51
CA THR A 206 9.69 18.82 -3.58
C THR A 206 9.16 18.48 -2.20
N SER A 207 7.84 18.37 -2.07
CA SER A 207 7.15 18.20 -0.80
C SER A 207 6.33 16.91 -0.72
N GLN A 208 6.29 16.31 0.46
CA GLN A 208 5.34 15.26 0.84
C GLN A 208 4.90 15.48 2.29
N MET A 209 3.73 16.08 2.48
CA MET A 209 3.28 16.50 3.82
C MET A 209 2.40 15.46 4.51
N GLN A 210 1.76 14.56 3.75
CA GLN A 210 0.89 13.54 4.32
C GLN A 210 1.70 12.46 5.06
N ALA A 211 1.32 12.06 6.28
CA ALA A 211 0.17 12.57 7.05
C ALA A 211 0.50 13.79 7.92
N THR A 212 1.69 13.80 8.54
CA THR A 212 2.05 14.74 9.62
C THR A 212 3.41 15.40 9.39
N TYR A 213 3.74 15.74 8.15
CA TYR A 213 5.07 16.24 7.77
C TYR A 213 5.09 17.69 7.31
N ALA A 214 3.95 18.39 7.25
CA ALA A 214 3.96 19.84 7.02
C ALA A 214 4.77 20.56 8.11
N ARG A 215 4.67 20.07 9.36
CA ARG A 215 5.47 20.52 10.52
C ARG A 215 6.99 20.42 10.35
N LYS A 216 7.48 19.64 9.37
CA LYS A 216 8.90 19.53 9.02
C LYS A 216 9.33 20.59 8.01
N ALA A 217 8.39 21.20 7.29
CA ALA A 217 8.68 22.29 6.36
C ALA A 217 8.53 23.67 7.01
N PHE A 218 7.56 23.86 7.90
CA PHE A 218 7.37 25.08 8.67
C PHE A 218 6.51 24.80 9.93
N PRO A 219 6.61 25.62 11.00
CA PRO A 219 5.73 25.46 12.17
C PRO A 219 4.26 25.72 11.82
N CYS A 220 3.37 24.77 12.11
CA CYS A 220 1.95 24.84 11.74
C CYS A 220 1.01 24.04 12.66
N PHE A 221 -0.28 24.39 12.65
CA PHE A 221 -1.33 23.62 13.30
C PHE A 221 -1.63 22.37 12.45
N ASP A 222 -0.70 21.40 12.49
CA ASP A 222 -0.64 20.26 11.57
C ASP A 222 -1.61 19.11 11.91
N GLU A 223 -2.91 19.43 11.97
CA GLU A 223 -4.03 18.47 12.05
C GLU A 223 -5.04 18.76 10.94
N PRO A 224 -5.66 17.73 10.31
CA PRO A 224 -6.50 17.91 9.13
C PRO A 224 -7.72 18.83 9.36
N ALA A 225 -8.28 18.84 10.57
CA ALA A 225 -9.40 19.71 10.95
C ALA A 225 -9.05 21.22 11.00
N MET A 226 -7.76 21.55 11.16
CA MET A 226 -7.31 22.93 11.35
C MET A 226 -7.02 23.62 10.01
N LYS A 227 -8.03 23.63 9.12
CA LYS A 227 -7.93 24.21 7.77
C LYS A 227 -7.73 25.73 7.78
N ALA A 228 -6.89 26.22 6.87
CA ALA A 228 -6.57 27.63 6.70
C ALA A 228 -6.33 28.00 5.22
N VAL A 229 -6.22 29.30 4.93
CA VAL A 229 -5.76 29.82 3.64
C VAL A 229 -4.24 29.98 3.64
N PHE A 230 -3.56 29.59 2.57
CA PHE A 230 -2.11 29.69 2.47
C PHE A 230 -1.68 30.64 1.37
N ASN A 231 -0.81 31.59 1.72
CA ASN A 231 -0.13 32.48 0.80
C ASN A 231 1.33 32.04 0.71
N ILE A 232 1.70 31.47 -0.43
CA ILE A 232 3.00 30.84 -0.63
C ILE A 232 3.90 31.75 -1.48
N THR A 233 5.14 31.89 -1.05
CA THR A 233 6.23 32.51 -1.83
C THR A 233 7.42 31.57 -1.85
N ILE A 234 7.94 31.26 -3.03
CA ILE A 234 9.10 30.38 -3.18
C ILE A 234 10.22 31.17 -3.85
N ILE A 235 11.33 31.36 -3.13
CA ILE A 235 12.55 31.96 -3.68
C ILE A 235 13.34 30.84 -4.36
N HIS A 236 13.67 31.04 -5.64
CA HIS A 236 14.42 30.05 -6.42
C HIS A 236 15.35 30.74 -7.43
N ASN A 237 16.24 29.96 -8.05
CA ASN A 237 17.17 30.45 -9.05
C ASN A 237 16.44 30.73 -10.38
N SER A 238 16.92 31.66 -11.20
CA SER A 238 16.23 32.05 -12.45
C SER A 238 16.20 30.94 -13.52
N ALA A 239 17.06 29.92 -13.38
CA ALA A 239 17.11 28.75 -14.25
C ALA A 239 16.10 27.65 -13.88
N THR A 240 15.39 27.79 -12.75
CA THR A 240 14.37 26.85 -12.28
C THR A 240 12.99 27.49 -12.32
N VAL A 241 11.95 26.67 -12.19
CA VAL A 241 10.57 27.09 -11.97
C VAL A 241 10.14 26.68 -10.55
N ALA A 242 9.21 27.44 -9.97
CA ALA A 242 8.52 27.06 -8.74
C ALA A 242 7.05 26.74 -9.03
N LEU A 243 6.56 25.65 -8.44
CA LEU A 243 5.16 25.24 -8.47
C LEU A 243 4.61 25.19 -7.05
N SER A 244 3.32 25.48 -6.89
CA SER A 244 2.58 25.35 -5.63
C SER A 244 1.11 25.02 -5.91
N ASN A 245 0.27 24.91 -4.89
CA ASN A 245 -1.17 24.65 -5.00
C ASN A 245 -1.90 25.72 -5.84
N GLY A 246 -1.63 27.00 -5.57
CA GLY A 246 -2.19 28.14 -6.32
C GLY A 246 -1.51 28.34 -7.68
N ARG A 247 -2.13 29.14 -8.56
CA ARG A 247 -1.53 29.51 -9.85
C ARG A 247 -0.34 30.45 -9.65
N ASP A 248 0.68 30.29 -10.47
CA ASP A 248 1.92 31.04 -10.41
C ASP A 248 1.78 32.51 -10.83
N ILE A 249 2.37 33.41 -10.03
CA ILE A 249 2.62 34.83 -10.27
C ILE A 249 4.13 35.06 -10.05
N VAL A 250 4.94 34.60 -11.00
CA VAL A 250 6.42 34.64 -10.99
C VAL A 250 7.06 33.75 -9.90
N THR A 251 7.05 34.19 -8.64
CA THR A 251 7.57 33.46 -7.45
C THR A 251 6.58 33.42 -6.28
N THR A 252 5.47 34.14 -6.43
CA THR A 252 4.33 34.18 -5.52
C THR A 252 3.17 33.42 -6.16
N PHE A 253 2.26 32.88 -5.37
CA PHE A 253 1.13 32.11 -5.87
C PHE A 253 -0.20 32.74 -5.43
N GLU A 254 -1.26 32.50 -6.22
CA GLU A 254 -2.63 32.81 -5.80
C GLU A 254 -2.90 32.18 -4.42
N PRO A 255 -3.59 32.88 -3.50
CA PRO A 255 -3.98 32.31 -2.21
C PRO A 255 -4.76 31.03 -2.43
N THR A 256 -4.50 30.01 -1.61
CA THR A 256 -5.26 28.76 -1.69
C THR A 256 -6.70 28.97 -1.23
N GLU A 257 -7.59 28.08 -1.64
CA GLU A 257 -8.82 27.85 -0.89
C GLU A 257 -8.51 27.39 0.55
N ARG A 258 -9.51 27.44 1.43
CA ARG A 258 -9.35 26.95 2.81
C ARG A 258 -9.12 25.43 2.78
N MET A 259 -7.93 25.00 3.18
CA MET A 259 -7.47 23.60 3.06
C MET A 259 -6.63 23.15 4.26
N SER A 260 -6.39 21.85 4.37
CA SER A 260 -5.58 21.25 5.43
C SER A 260 -4.08 21.35 5.11
N THR A 261 -3.23 21.37 6.14
CA THR A 261 -1.76 21.49 6.00
C THR A 261 -1.14 20.36 5.19
N TYR A 262 -1.66 19.14 5.31
CA TYR A 262 -1.11 17.95 4.64
C TYR A 262 -1.26 17.98 3.11
N LEU A 263 -2.08 18.88 2.57
CA LEU A 263 -2.32 19.05 1.13
C LEU A 263 -1.44 20.13 0.49
N LEU A 264 -0.63 20.83 1.28
CA LEU A 264 0.30 21.81 0.75
C LEU A 264 1.38 21.14 -0.07
N ALA A 265 1.66 21.69 -1.25
CA ALA A 265 2.78 21.29 -2.06
C ALA A 265 3.57 22.47 -2.59
N PHE A 266 4.88 22.30 -2.67
CA PHE A 266 5.77 23.22 -3.36
C PHE A 266 6.98 22.50 -3.94
N ILE A 267 7.32 22.87 -5.17
CA ILE A 267 8.34 22.18 -5.96
C ILE A 267 9.22 23.22 -6.65
N VAL A 268 10.54 23.03 -6.60
CA VAL A 268 11.52 23.81 -7.37
C VAL A 268 12.32 22.88 -8.25
N THR A 269 12.24 23.09 -9.57
CA THR A 269 12.73 22.15 -10.59
C THR A 269 13.10 22.84 -11.90
N ASP A 270 13.81 22.15 -12.80
CA ASP A 270 14.03 22.56 -14.20
C ASP A 270 13.11 21.81 -15.20
N PHE A 271 12.05 21.17 -14.69
CA PHE A 271 11.06 20.45 -15.48
C PHE A 271 10.31 21.37 -16.45
N VAL A 272 9.70 20.75 -17.45
CA VAL A 272 8.86 21.41 -18.46
C VAL A 272 7.47 20.77 -18.43
N ASN A 273 6.51 21.38 -19.13
CA ASN A 273 5.15 20.87 -19.18
C ASN A 273 4.58 20.82 -20.60
N ILE A 274 3.51 20.03 -20.71
CA ILE A 274 2.51 20.11 -21.77
C ILE A 274 1.19 20.54 -21.14
N GLN A 275 0.34 21.21 -21.92
CA GLN A 275 -0.93 21.75 -21.43
C GLN A 275 -2.08 21.46 -22.39
N SER A 276 -3.30 21.37 -21.85
CA SER A 276 -4.50 21.14 -22.65
C SER A 276 -4.91 22.39 -23.41
N THR A 277 -5.40 22.21 -24.64
CA THR A 277 -6.01 23.27 -25.46
C THR A 277 -7.54 23.24 -25.45
N GLN A 278 -8.16 22.26 -24.78
CA GLN A 278 -9.58 21.95 -24.94
C GLN A 278 -10.51 22.62 -23.90
N ASN A 279 -9.97 23.18 -22.82
CA ASN A 279 -10.78 23.84 -21.79
C ASN A 279 -10.20 25.23 -21.49
N SER A 280 -10.88 26.29 -21.96
CA SER A 280 -10.42 27.67 -21.77
C SER A 280 -10.47 28.15 -20.32
N ASN A 281 -11.25 27.49 -19.46
CA ASN A 281 -11.53 27.97 -18.11
C ASN A 281 -10.69 27.27 -17.03
N LEU A 282 -10.14 26.09 -17.31
CA LEU A 282 -9.28 25.34 -16.38
C LEU A 282 -7.94 25.00 -17.05
N LEU A 283 -6.85 25.52 -16.47
CA LEU A 283 -5.50 25.21 -16.94
C LEU A 283 -5.05 23.83 -16.43
N VAL A 284 -4.98 22.85 -17.32
CA VAL A 284 -4.43 21.51 -17.02
C VAL A 284 -3.02 21.39 -17.59
N ARG A 285 -2.04 21.03 -16.74
CA ARG A 285 -0.64 20.84 -17.16
C ARG A 285 -0.07 19.53 -16.60
N ILE A 286 0.68 18.82 -17.45
CA ILE A 286 1.48 17.65 -17.06
C ILE A 286 2.95 18.05 -17.05
N TRP A 287 3.59 17.97 -15.89
CA TRP A 287 4.99 18.34 -15.66
C TRP A 287 5.86 17.10 -15.55
N ALA A 288 7.01 17.10 -16.22
CA ALA A 288 8.02 16.05 -16.07
C ALA A 288 9.39 16.55 -16.51
N ARG A 289 10.40 15.68 -16.38
CA ARG A 289 11.73 15.91 -16.96
C ARG A 289 11.60 16.25 -18.45
N ARG A 290 12.44 17.18 -18.91
CA ARG A 290 12.43 17.67 -20.30
C ARG A 290 12.45 16.54 -21.33
N LYS A 291 13.30 15.54 -21.11
CA LYS A 291 13.39 14.37 -21.99
C LYS A 291 12.07 13.59 -22.07
N ALA A 292 11.41 13.34 -20.94
CA ALA A 292 10.14 12.61 -20.91
C ALA A 292 9.02 13.34 -21.66
N ILE A 293 8.95 14.67 -21.53
CA ILE A 293 8.00 15.49 -22.29
C ILE A 293 8.33 15.50 -23.78
N ASN A 294 9.59 15.68 -24.15
CA ASN A 294 10.02 15.64 -25.56
C ASN A 294 9.75 14.28 -26.21
N ASP A 295 9.88 13.20 -25.44
CA ASP A 295 9.56 11.82 -25.83
C ASP A 295 8.04 11.53 -25.74
N ARG A 296 7.19 12.55 -25.54
CA ARG A 296 5.72 12.49 -25.52
C ARG A 296 5.11 11.57 -24.45
N GLN A 297 5.84 11.34 -23.37
CA GLN A 297 5.40 10.41 -22.33
C GLN A 297 4.27 10.97 -21.45
N GLY A 298 4.06 12.29 -21.46
CA GLY A 298 2.96 12.94 -20.71
C GLY A 298 1.63 13.00 -21.46
N ASP A 299 1.62 12.75 -22.77
CA ASP A 299 0.47 13.00 -23.65
C ASP A 299 -0.78 12.21 -23.20
N TYR A 300 -0.58 10.96 -22.77
CA TYR A 300 -1.70 10.12 -22.34
C TYR A 300 -2.35 10.65 -21.05
N ALA A 301 -1.55 11.03 -20.05
CA ALA A 301 -2.05 11.63 -18.83
C ALA A 301 -2.84 12.91 -19.10
N LEU A 302 -2.34 13.76 -20.00
CA LEU A 302 -3.03 14.99 -20.40
C LEU A 302 -4.39 14.68 -21.05
N ASN A 303 -4.45 13.66 -21.91
CA ASN A 303 -5.65 13.28 -22.64
C ASN A 303 -6.76 12.75 -21.72
N VAL A 304 -6.44 11.98 -20.68
CA VAL A 304 -7.44 11.39 -19.78
C VAL A 304 -7.88 12.32 -18.65
N THR A 305 -7.03 13.29 -18.26
CA THR A 305 -7.31 14.20 -17.15
C THR A 305 -8.59 15.02 -17.35
N GLY A 306 -8.76 15.62 -18.54
CA GLY A 306 -9.94 16.45 -18.84
C GLY A 306 -11.26 15.68 -18.74
N PRO A 307 -11.40 14.53 -19.44
CA PRO A 307 -12.55 13.65 -19.30
C PRO A 307 -12.84 13.21 -17.86
N ILE A 308 -11.81 12.84 -17.09
CA ILE A 308 -11.97 12.39 -15.70
C ILE A 308 -12.49 13.53 -14.80
N LEU A 309 -11.91 14.74 -14.92
CA LEU A 309 -12.40 15.92 -14.18
C LEU A 309 -13.86 16.22 -14.53
N GLN A 310 -14.21 16.20 -15.81
CA GLN A 310 -15.58 16.42 -16.26
C GLN A 310 -16.54 15.37 -15.72
N PHE A 311 -16.11 14.11 -15.63
CA PHE A 311 -16.88 13.05 -15.00
C PHE A 311 -17.16 13.37 -13.53
N TYR A 312 -16.13 13.68 -12.73
CA TYR A 312 -16.32 13.96 -11.31
C TYR A 312 -17.17 15.21 -11.05
N GLU A 313 -17.00 16.29 -11.82
CA GLU A 313 -17.86 17.47 -11.71
C GLU A 313 -19.35 17.13 -11.91
N ARG A 314 -19.65 16.26 -12.88
CA ARG A 314 -21.03 15.80 -13.16
C ARG A 314 -21.53 14.81 -12.12
N TYR A 315 -20.70 13.84 -11.76
CA TYR A 315 -21.06 12.76 -10.84
C TYR A 315 -21.33 13.29 -9.43
N TYR A 316 -20.50 14.22 -8.96
CA TYR A 316 -20.69 14.88 -7.66
C TYR A 316 -21.61 16.10 -7.72
N ASN A 317 -21.92 16.61 -8.92
CA ASN A 317 -22.63 17.87 -9.11
C ASN A 317 -22.03 18.97 -8.21
N ALA A 318 -20.71 19.11 -8.31
CA ALA A 318 -19.88 20.05 -7.58
C ALA A 318 -18.68 20.41 -8.47
N SER A 319 -18.50 21.70 -8.77
CA SER A 319 -17.43 22.15 -9.68
C SER A 319 -16.04 22.03 -9.06
N TYR A 320 -15.03 21.84 -9.90
CA TYR A 320 -13.63 21.91 -9.47
C TYR A 320 -13.30 23.37 -9.08
N PRO A 321 -12.85 23.64 -7.83
CA PRO A 321 -12.83 25.01 -7.31
C PRO A 321 -11.59 25.82 -7.70
N LEU A 322 -10.55 25.21 -8.28
CA LEU A 322 -9.29 25.90 -8.57
C LEU A 322 -9.18 26.31 -10.04
N SER A 323 -8.38 27.34 -10.31
CA SER A 323 -8.11 27.87 -11.66
C SER A 323 -7.19 26.96 -12.51
N LYS A 324 -6.52 25.98 -11.87
CA LYS A 324 -5.56 25.07 -12.52
C LYS A 324 -5.50 23.68 -11.86
N SER A 325 -5.01 22.72 -12.63
CA SER A 325 -4.69 21.35 -12.20
C SER A 325 -3.31 20.98 -12.77
N ASP A 326 -2.29 21.04 -11.93
CA ASP A 326 -0.95 20.54 -12.25
C ASP A 326 -0.80 19.11 -11.78
N GLN A 327 -0.18 18.28 -12.61
CA GLN A 327 0.21 16.92 -12.27
C GLN A 327 1.67 16.71 -12.63
N ILE A 328 2.49 16.26 -11.70
CA ILE A 328 3.96 16.20 -11.87
C ILE A 328 4.52 14.80 -11.61
N ALA A 329 5.34 14.32 -12.55
CA ALA A 329 6.05 13.06 -12.45
C ALA A 329 7.41 13.25 -11.76
N LEU A 330 7.56 12.79 -10.53
CA LEU A 330 8.78 12.90 -9.72
C LEU A 330 9.67 11.64 -9.84
N PRO A 331 11.00 11.80 -10.01
CA PRO A 331 11.95 10.68 -10.08
C PRO A 331 12.02 9.84 -8.81
N ASP A 332 12.09 10.47 -7.62
CA ASP A 332 11.97 9.80 -6.32
C ASP A 332 10.72 10.26 -5.59
N PHE A 333 9.82 9.32 -5.31
CA PHE A 333 8.59 9.56 -4.58
C PHE A 333 8.20 8.28 -3.81
N ASN A 334 8.15 8.37 -2.47
CA ASN A 334 7.92 7.19 -1.62
C ASN A 334 6.51 6.60 -1.82
N ALA A 335 5.50 7.47 -1.92
CA ALA A 335 4.13 7.05 -2.19
C ALA A 335 3.93 6.70 -3.68
N GLY A 336 2.73 6.27 -4.06
CA GLY A 336 2.38 6.06 -5.48
C GLY A 336 2.12 7.38 -6.19
N ALA A 337 1.20 8.15 -5.61
CA ALA A 337 0.89 9.54 -5.90
C ALA A 337 0.43 10.23 -4.59
N MET A 338 0.12 11.53 -4.65
CA MET A 338 -0.38 12.33 -3.53
C MET A 338 -1.21 13.50 -4.06
N GLU A 339 -2.39 13.68 -3.48
CA GLU A 339 -3.51 14.48 -3.97
C GLU A 339 -3.39 15.99 -3.71
N ASN A 340 -2.16 16.52 -3.55
CA ASN A 340 -1.97 17.91 -3.12
C ASN A 340 -2.79 18.87 -4.00
N TRP A 341 -3.64 19.69 -3.38
CA TRP A 341 -4.75 20.33 -4.08
C TRP A 341 -4.26 21.29 -5.17
N GLY A 342 -4.51 20.95 -6.44
CA GLY A 342 -4.03 21.70 -7.60
C GLY A 342 -2.61 21.40 -8.06
N LEU A 343 -1.81 20.61 -7.33
CA LEU A 343 -0.45 20.17 -7.70
C LEU A 343 -0.22 18.71 -7.30
N VAL A 344 -0.85 17.78 -8.00
CA VAL A 344 -0.78 16.35 -7.69
C VAL A 344 0.59 15.80 -8.07
N THR A 345 1.24 15.08 -7.16
CA THR A 345 2.57 14.50 -7.38
C THR A 345 2.50 13.00 -7.60
N TYR A 346 3.25 12.48 -8.55
CA TYR A 346 3.23 11.06 -8.94
C TYR A 346 4.65 10.49 -9.00
N ARG A 347 4.82 9.20 -8.75
CA ARG A 347 5.96 8.46 -9.33
C ARG A 347 5.89 8.55 -10.86
N GLU A 348 7.03 8.61 -11.54
CA GLU A 348 7.07 8.55 -13.02
C GLU A 348 6.26 7.37 -13.59
N THR A 349 6.29 6.20 -12.94
CA THR A 349 5.54 5.00 -13.37
C THR A 349 4.01 5.11 -13.25
N ALA A 350 3.50 6.15 -12.59
CA ALA A 350 2.07 6.38 -12.35
C ALA A 350 1.49 7.54 -13.19
N LEU A 351 2.34 8.31 -13.90
CA LEU A 351 1.90 9.42 -14.75
C LEU A 351 2.40 9.32 -16.19
N LEU A 352 3.61 8.77 -16.40
CA LEU A 352 4.23 8.73 -17.72
C LEU A 352 3.92 7.43 -18.46
N TYR A 353 3.56 7.56 -19.73
CA TYR A 353 3.21 6.46 -20.62
C TYR A 353 3.83 6.64 -22.00
N ASP A 354 4.61 5.64 -22.43
CA ASP A 354 5.19 5.56 -23.77
C ASP A 354 4.46 4.48 -24.59
N PRO A 355 3.81 4.80 -25.73
CA PRO A 355 3.01 3.84 -26.51
C PRO A 355 3.82 2.73 -27.19
N ILE A 356 5.14 2.90 -27.35
CA ILE A 356 6.04 1.91 -27.96
C ILE A 356 6.57 0.95 -26.89
N MET A 357 6.82 1.45 -25.68
CA MET A 357 7.54 0.72 -24.63
C MET A 357 6.65 0.24 -23.47
N SER A 358 5.53 0.92 -23.20
CA SER A 358 4.65 0.66 -22.05
C SER A 358 3.58 -0.39 -22.40
N SER A 359 3.19 -1.19 -21.41
CA SER A 359 2.18 -2.24 -21.59
C SER A 359 0.78 -1.69 -21.36
N THR A 360 -0.24 -2.45 -21.76
CA THR A 360 -1.64 -2.16 -21.42
C THR A 360 -1.82 -1.98 -19.91
N GLY A 361 -1.21 -2.84 -19.09
CA GLY A 361 -1.26 -2.69 -17.62
C GLY A 361 -0.56 -1.43 -17.09
N ASN A 362 0.42 -0.86 -17.82
CA ASN A 362 0.94 0.46 -17.45
C ASN A 362 -0.05 1.57 -17.81
N LYS A 363 -0.71 1.46 -18.96
CA LYS A 363 -1.75 2.39 -19.39
C LYS A 363 -2.90 2.42 -18.38
N GLU A 364 -3.35 1.22 -17.97
CA GLU A 364 -4.34 1.00 -16.91
C GLU A 364 -3.95 1.68 -15.59
N ARG A 365 -2.73 1.43 -15.10
CA ARG A 365 -2.21 2.02 -13.87
C ARG A 365 -2.18 3.55 -13.93
N VAL A 366 -1.76 4.13 -15.06
CA VAL A 366 -1.72 5.59 -15.21
C VAL A 366 -3.13 6.18 -15.10
N THR A 367 -4.11 5.62 -15.82
CA THR A 367 -5.49 6.14 -15.81
C THR A 367 -6.17 5.99 -14.47
N THR A 368 -6.05 4.82 -13.83
CA THR A 368 -6.66 4.54 -12.53
C THR A 368 -6.06 5.42 -11.43
N VAL A 369 -4.73 5.58 -11.38
CA VAL A 369 -4.09 6.47 -10.39
C VAL A 369 -4.46 7.93 -10.65
N ILE A 370 -4.45 8.41 -11.91
CA ILE A 370 -4.95 9.77 -12.20
C ILE A 370 -6.40 9.93 -11.73
N SER A 371 -7.25 8.94 -11.97
CA SER A 371 -8.64 8.97 -11.52
C SER A 371 -8.76 9.04 -9.99
N HIS A 372 -7.95 8.26 -9.28
CA HIS A 372 -7.87 8.25 -7.82
C HIS A 372 -7.51 9.63 -7.27
N GLU A 373 -6.40 10.21 -7.74
CA GLU A 373 -5.94 11.50 -7.26
C GLU A 373 -6.91 12.64 -7.60
N LEU A 374 -7.57 12.58 -8.77
CA LEU A 374 -8.56 13.58 -9.15
C LEU A 374 -9.86 13.44 -8.35
N ALA A 375 -10.24 12.23 -7.91
CA ALA A 375 -11.37 12.05 -6.99
C ALA A 375 -11.14 12.77 -5.66
N HIS A 376 -9.91 12.77 -5.16
CA HIS A 376 -9.54 13.43 -3.93
C HIS A 376 -9.73 14.95 -3.93
N MET A 377 -9.79 15.59 -5.11
CA MET A 377 -10.10 17.02 -5.22
C MET A 377 -11.45 17.35 -4.58
N TRP A 378 -12.36 16.38 -4.47
CA TRP A 378 -13.61 16.45 -3.69
C TRP A 378 -13.51 15.70 -2.35
N PHE A 379 -13.19 14.41 -2.39
CA PHE A 379 -13.11 13.52 -1.21
C PHE A 379 -11.70 13.50 -0.63
N GLY A 380 -11.41 14.41 0.28
CA GLY A 380 -10.11 14.58 0.92
C GLY A 380 -9.69 16.03 0.93
N ASN A 381 -9.90 16.75 -0.18
CA ASN A 381 -9.48 18.14 -0.29
C ASN A 381 -10.62 19.12 0.03
N LEU A 382 -11.67 19.12 -0.80
CA LEU A 382 -12.84 19.98 -0.58
C LEU A 382 -13.52 19.65 0.76
N VAL A 383 -13.83 18.37 0.97
CA VAL A 383 -14.31 17.84 2.25
C VAL A 383 -13.28 16.87 2.78
N THR A 384 -12.76 17.13 3.97
CA THR A 384 -11.68 16.33 4.59
C THR A 384 -12.22 15.66 5.84
N LEU A 385 -11.83 14.41 6.13
CA LEU A 385 -12.04 13.84 7.46
C LEU A 385 -11.61 14.80 8.61
N GLN A 386 -12.25 14.67 9.76
CA GLN A 386 -11.89 15.42 10.96
C GLN A 386 -10.60 14.92 11.59
N TRP A 387 -10.42 13.59 11.65
CA TRP A 387 -9.21 12.97 12.19
C TRP A 387 -8.89 11.62 11.51
N TRP A 388 -7.63 11.22 11.56
CA TRP A 388 -7.05 10.10 10.81
C TRP A 388 -7.66 8.73 11.12
N ASN A 389 -8.42 8.59 12.21
CA ASN A 389 -9.16 7.37 12.51
C ASN A 389 -10.23 7.05 11.43
N ASP A 390 -10.67 8.07 10.68
CA ASP A 390 -11.59 7.96 9.54
C ASP A 390 -10.91 8.14 8.18
N LEU A 391 -9.60 7.85 8.06
CA LEU A 391 -8.85 7.93 6.80
C LEU A 391 -9.55 7.24 5.62
N TRP A 392 -10.27 6.15 5.88
CA TRP A 392 -11.03 5.42 4.87
C TRP A 392 -12.10 6.26 4.16
N LEU A 393 -12.59 7.37 4.74
CA LEU A 393 -13.51 8.29 4.07
C LEU A 393 -12.87 9.02 2.89
N ASN A 394 -11.55 9.23 2.93
CA ASN A 394 -10.82 9.77 1.79
C ASN A 394 -10.41 8.61 0.87
N GLU A 395 -9.58 7.70 1.40
CA GLU A 395 -8.87 6.69 0.62
C GLU A 395 -9.81 5.61 0.05
N GLY A 396 -10.80 5.18 0.84
CA GLY A 396 -11.78 4.19 0.40
C GLY A 396 -12.71 4.74 -0.69
N PHE A 397 -13.06 6.03 -0.62
CA PHE A 397 -13.85 6.70 -1.65
C PHE A 397 -13.08 6.82 -2.96
N ALA A 398 -11.86 7.38 -2.91
CA ALA A 398 -11.02 7.50 -4.09
C ALA A 398 -10.76 6.12 -4.73
N SER A 399 -10.46 5.11 -3.92
CA SER A 399 -10.26 3.72 -4.37
C SER A 399 -11.50 3.08 -4.99
N TYR A 400 -12.71 3.49 -4.63
CA TYR A 400 -13.93 3.01 -5.31
C TYR A 400 -14.15 3.76 -6.63
N VAL A 401 -14.13 5.08 -6.59
CA VAL A 401 -14.54 5.90 -7.74
C VAL A 401 -13.45 6.05 -8.79
N GLU A 402 -12.21 5.63 -8.53
CA GLU A 402 -11.14 5.56 -9.54
C GLU A 402 -11.56 4.69 -10.72
N TYR A 403 -12.29 3.61 -10.46
CA TYR A 403 -12.80 2.71 -11.51
C TYR A 403 -13.89 3.39 -12.34
N LEU A 404 -14.71 4.27 -11.74
CA LEU A 404 -15.78 4.96 -12.44
C LEU A 404 -15.22 6.07 -13.36
N GLY A 405 -14.27 6.86 -12.87
CA GLY A 405 -13.61 7.89 -13.68
C GLY A 405 -12.74 7.30 -14.78
N ALA A 406 -12.01 6.22 -14.49
CA ALA A 406 -11.25 5.48 -15.50
C ALA A 406 -12.16 4.86 -16.57
N ASP A 407 -13.32 4.30 -16.20
CA ASP A 407 -14.30 3.74 -17.13
C ASP A 407 -14.88 4.83 -18.05
N TYR A 408 -15.14 6.02 -17.52
CA TYR A 408 -15.56 7.15 -18.35
C TYR A 408 -14.51 7.56 -19.38
N ALA A 409 -13.23 7.55 -18.99
CA ALA A 409 -12.12 7.89 -19.88
C ALA A 409 -11.81 6.80 -20.93
N GLU A 410 -11.96 5.52 -20.57
CA GLU A 410 -11.63 4.35 -21.40
C GLU A 410 -12.77 3.29 -21.33
N PRO A 411 -13.96 3.57 -21.90
CA PRO A 411 -15.18 2.78 -21.68
C PRO A 411 -15.15 1.37 -22.30
N THR A 412 -14.17 1.08 -23.16
CA THR A 412 -14.03 -0.23 -23.80
C THR A 412 -13.27 -1.25 -22.95
N TRP A 413 -12.67 -0.84 -21.83
CA TRP A 413 -11.76 -1.69 -21.04
C TRP A 413 -12.45 -2.58 -20.01
N LYS A 414 -13.74 -2.32 -19.71
CA LYS A 414 -14.46 -2.96 -18.59
C LYS A 414 -13.69 -2.85 -17.26
N ILE A 415 -13.08 -1.69 -17.02
CA ILE A 415 -12.15 -1.49 -15.89
C ILE A 415 -12.83 -1.67 -14.53
N LYS A 416 -14.14 -1.42 -14.44
CA LYS A 416 -14.95 -1.61 -13.22
C LYS A 416 -14.90 -3.05 -12.68
N ASP A 417 -14.67 -4.03 -13.55
CA ASP A 417 -14.58 -5.44 -13.15
C ASP A 417 -13.27 -5.74 -12.39
N GLN A 418 -12.23 -4.92 -12.58
CA GLN A 418 -10.91 -5.12 -11.98
C GLN A 418 -10.91 -4.91 -10.45
N ILE A 419 -11.88 -4.18 -9.91
CA ILE A 419 -12.05 -3.98 -8.46
C ILE A 419 -12.16 -5.30 -7.69
N LEU A 420 -12.71 -6.35 -8.32
CA LEU A 420 -12.79 -7.68 -7.74
C LEU A 420 -11.39 -8.19 -7.36
N LEU A 421 -10.46 -8.10 -8.30
CA LEU A 421 -9.12 -8.64 -8.15
C LEU A 421 -8.27 -7.71 -7.28
N TYR A 422 -8.24 -6.41 -7.58
CA TYR A 422 -7.27 -5.51 -6.98
C TYR A 422 -7.67 -4.95 -5.61
N ASP A 423 -8.96 -4.97 -5.27
CA ASP A 423 -9.45 -4.54 -3.96
C ASP A 423 -10.13 -5.67 -3.18
N VAL A 424 -11.20 -6.25 -3.71
CA VAL A 424 -12.05 -7.19 -2.95
C VAL A 424 -11.28 -8.45 -2.52
N HIS A 425 -10.70 -9.18 -3.47
CA HIS A 425 -9.90 -10.39 -3.15
C HIS A 425 -8.66 -10.05 -2.32
N LYS A 426 -8.02 -8.91 -2.61
CA LYS A 426 -6.84 -8.43 -1.89
C LYS A 426 -7.15 -8.21 -0.41
N VAL A 427 -8.25 -7.51 -0.10
CA VAL A 427 -8.58 -7.17 1.28
C VAL A 427 -9.18 -8.34 2.06
N PHE A 428 -9.95 -9.22 1.40
CA PHE A 428 -10.42 -10.45 2.05
C PHE A 428 -9.28 -11.27 2.66
N ALA A 429 -8.08 -11.24 2.08
CA ALA A 429 -6.94 -12.00 2.59
C ALA A 429 -6.41 -11.48 3.94
N VAL A 430 -6.45 -10.17 4.18
CA VAL A 430 -5.95 -9.56 5.43
C VAL A 430 -7.07 -9.35 6.46
N ASP A 431 -8.30 -9.12 6.01
CA ASP A 431 -9.45 -8.91 6.88
C ASP A 431 -10.04 -10.21 7.44
N ALA A 432 -9.56 -11.37 6.96
CA ALA A 432 -9.86 -12.68 7.52
C ALA A 432 -8.86 -13.15 8.61
N LEU A 433 -8.00 -12.25 9.11
CA LEU A 433 -7.05 -12.51 10.19
C LEU A 433 -7.57 -11.90 11.50
N ALA A 434 -7.25 -12.52 12.65
CA ALA A 434 -7.65 -12.00 13.95
C ALA A 434 -6.93 -10.68 14.31
N SER A 435 -5.81 -10.40 13.62
CA SER A 435 -5.03 -9.17 13.70
C SER A 435 -5.52 -8.02 12.79
N SER A 436 -6.70 -8.16 12.15
CA SER A 436 -7.34 -7.07 11.40
C SER A 436 -7.81 -5.92 12.31
N HIS A 437 -8.44 -4.88 11.74
CA HIS A 437 -9.08 -3.81 12.48
C HIS A 437 -10.34 -3.27 11.73
N PRO A 438 -11.26 -2.59 12.43
CA PRO A 438 -12.40 -1.92 11.80
C PRO A 438 -11.97 -0.80 10.85
N LEU A 439 -12.83 -0.41 9.89
CA LEU A 439 -12.57 0.73 9.00
C LEU A 439 -12.37 2.03 9.79
N SER A 440 -13.31 2.31 10.71
CA SER A 440 -13.20 3.43 11.64
C SER A 440 -12.73 2.92 12.99
N ARG A 441 -11.56 3.42 13.43
CA ARG A 441 -11.07 3.18 14.80
C ARG A 441 -11.58 4.27 15.74
N ARG A 442 -11.52 4.00 17.03
CA ARG A 442 -11.75 5.04 18.04
C ARG A 442 -10.62 6.07 17.96
N GLU A 443 -10.93 7.35 18.11
CA GLU A 443 -9.93 8.42 18.01
C GLU A 443 -8.78 8.24 19.02
N ASP A 444 -9.07 7.73 20.22
CA ASP A 444 -8.07 7.46 21.26
C ASP A 444 -7.08 6.33 20.91
N GLU A 445 -7.32 5.58 19.82
CA GLU A 445 -6.43 4.55 19.32
C GLU A 445 -5.45 5.03 18.23
N VAL A 446 -5.60 6.26 17.74
CA VAL A 446 -4.81 6.81 16.62
C VAL A 446 -4.33 8.22 16.98
N ASN A 447 -3.14 8.33 17.58
CA ASN A 447 -2.63 9.61 18.10
C ASN A 447 -1.24 9.95 17.60
N ASP A 448 -0.27 9.04 17.74
CA ASP A 448 1.10 9.31 17.31
C ASP A 448 1.29 9.09 15.79
N PRO A 449 2.34 9.68 15.18
CA PRO A 449 2.57 9.56 13.74
C PRO A 449 2.66 8.12 13.21
N ALA A 450 3.21 7.17 13.98
CA ALA A 450 3.32 5.79 13.53
C ALA A 450 1.94 5.11 13.49
N GLN A 451 1.07 5.38 14.47
CA GLN A 451 -0.31 4.92 14.48
C GLN A 451 -1.13 5.53 13.32
N ILE A 452 -0.91 6.81 13.02
CA ILE A 452 -1.52 7.46 11.85
C ILE A 452 -1.04 6.77 10.56
N SER A 453 0.27 6.51 10.44
CA SER A 453 0.83 5.78 9.31
C SER A 453 0.26 4.37 9.15
N GLU A 454 -0.06 3.68 10.25
CA GLU A 454 -0.69 2.35 10.20
C GLU A 454 -2.09 2.38 9.59
N MET A 455 -2.81 3.50 9.61
CA MET A 455 -4.12 3.63 8.96
C MET A 455 -4.02 3.59 7.43
N PHE A 456 -2.85 3.88 6.84
CA PHE A 456 -2.60 3.81 5.39
C PHE A 456 -2.33 2.36 4.95
N ASN A 457 -3.37 1.54 5.00
CA ASN A 457 -3.25 0.11 4.75
C ASN A 457 -4.40 -0.45 3.89
N THR A 458 -4.35 -1.75 3.61
CA THR A 458 -5.33 -2.40 2.71
C THR A 458 -6.78 -2.32 3.21
N ILE A 459 -7.02 -2.17 4.52
CA ILE A 459 -8.36 -2.00 5.08
C ILE A 459 -8.93 -0.64 4.66
N SER A 460 -8.24 0.47 4.94
CA SER A 460 -8.76 1.82 4.63
C SER A 460 -9.05 2.03 3.14
N TYR A 461 -8.17 1.52 2.27
CA TYR A 461 -8.30 1.63 0.81
C TYR A 461 -9.31 0.60 0.26
N SER A 462 -8.93 -0.68 0.31
CA SER A 462 -9.62 -1.74 -0.44
C SER A 462 -10.90 -2.22 0.25
N LYS A 463 -10.97 -2.31 1.59
CA LYS A 463 -12.25 -2.59 2.28
C LYS A 463 -13.17 -1.38 2.23
N GLY A 464 -12.63 -0.17 2.37
CA GLY A 464 -13.38 1.06 2.17
C GLY A 464 -14.07 1.07 0.80
N ALA A 465 -13.31 0.81 -0.26
CA ALA A 465 -13.85 0.72 -1.62
C ALA A 465 -14.90 -0.38 -1.79
N ALA A 466 -14.64 -1.59 -1.29
CA ALA A 466 -15.56 -2.72 -1.42
C ALA A 466 -16.89 -2.47 -0.69
N VAL A 467 -16.83 -1.90 0.52
CA VAL A 467 -18.01 -1.57 1.33
C VAL A 467 -18.80 -0.41 0.73
N LEU A 468 -18.12 0.61 0.19
CA LEU A 468 -18.78 1.72 -0.53
C LEU A 468 -19.42 1.27 -1.85
N ARG A 469 -18.77 0.37 -2.60
CA ARG A 469 -19.37 -0.27 -3.77
C ARG A 469 -20.63 -1.04 -3.38
N MET A 470 -20.59 -1.85 -2.32
CA MET A 470 -21.76 -2.58 -1.82
C MET A 470 -22.89 -1.62 -1.42
N LEU A 471 -22.57 -0.51 -0.76
CA LEU A 471 -23.52 0.55 -0.41
C LEU A 471 -24.16 1.19 -1.65
N SER A 472 -23.35 1.56 -2.64
CA SER A 472 -23.83 2.08 -3.93
C SER A 472 -24.73 1.06 -4.65
N GLU A 473 -24.39 -0.22 -4.60
CA GLU A 473 -25.16 -1.30 -5.24
C GLU A 473 -26.57 -1.48 -4.65
N PHE A 474 -26.74 -1.39 -3.32
CA PHE A 474 -28.06 -1.52 -2.69
C PHE A 474 -28.84 -0.20 -2.63
N LEU A 475 -28.17 0.94 -2.68
CA LEU A 475 -28.83 2.26 -2.83
C LEU A 475 -29.15 2.59 -4.28
N THR A 476 -28.52 1.92 -5.24
CA THR A 476 -28.39 2.34 -6.65
C THR A 476 -27.46 3.54 -6.82
N GLU A 477 -26.69 3.52 -7.91
CA GLU A 477 -25.71 4.56 -8.21
C GLU A 477 -26.29 5.98 -8.29
N PRO A 478 -27.49 6.23 -8.88
CA PRO A 478 -28.08 7.57 -8.89
C PRO A 478 -28.41 8.13 -7.51
N VAL A 479 -28.93 7.30 -6.59
CA VAL A 479 -29.23 7.72 -5.22
C VAL A 479 -27.96 7.96 -4.44
N PHE A 480 -26.98 7.06 -4.59
CA PHE A 480 -25.66 7.20 -3.98
C PHE A 480 -24.99 8.51 -4.41
N ALA A 481 -24.88 8.77 -5.72
CA ALA A 481 -24.30 10.00 -6.27
C ALA A 481 -25.02 11.26 -5.78
N LYS A 482 -26.35 11.24 -5.68
CA LYS A 482 -27.13 12.36 -5.13
C LYS A 482 -26.83 12.62 -3.65
N GLY A 483 -26.68 11.56 -2.84
CA GLY A 483 -26.26 11.66 -1.45
C GLY A 483 -24.85 12.24 -1.32
N LEU A 484 -23.90 11.79 -2.15
CA LEU A 484 -22.55 12.36 -2.21
C LEU A 484 -22.56 13.85 -2.59
N SER A 485 -23.38 14.22 -3.58
CA SER A 485 -23.55 15.63 -3.96
C SER A 485 -24.06 16.48 -2.80
N SER A 486 -25.06 15.97 -2.06
CA SER A 486 -25.60 16.66 -0.89
C SER A 486 -24.54 16.83 0.21
N TYR A 487 -23.77 15.78 0.49
CA TYR A 487 -22.67 15.79 1.45
C TYR A 487 -21.57 16.80 1.07
N LEU A 488 -21.06 16.72 -0.16
CA LEU A 488 -19.98 17.59 -0.64
C LEU A 488 -20.38 19.06 -0.65
N ASN A 489 -21.59 19.38 -1.10
CA ASN A 489 -22.07 20.76 -1.13
C ASN A 489 -22.33 21.33 0.27
N THR A 490 -22.66 20.49 1.25
CA THR A 490 -22.91 20.91 2.64
C THR A 490 -21.62 21.17 3.40
N PHE A 491 -20.61 20.31 3.21
CA PHE A 491 -19.36 20.35 3.97
C PHE A 491 -18.17 20.93 3.22
N ALA A 492 -18.40 21.54 2.05
CA ALA A 492 -17.36 22.19 1.25
C ALA A 492 -16.46 23.09 2.11
N PHE A 493 -15.14 22.91 1.99
CA PHE A 493 -14.08 23.60 2.75
C PHE A 493 -14.10 23.37 4.26
N SER A 494 -14.78 22.31 4.72
CA SER A 494 -14.89 21.91 6.11
C SER A 494 -14.37 20.48 6.32
N ASN A 495 -14.65 19.95 7.51
CA ASN A 495 -14.32 18.61 7.92
C ASN A 495 -15.54 17.82 8.38
N THR A 496 -15.44 16.49 8.33
CA THR A 496 -16.54 15.56 8.62
C THR A 496 -16.07 14.30 9.35
N VAL A 497 -17.02 13.62 9.97
CA VAL A 497 -16.89 12.23 10.45
C VAL A 497 -17.77 11.32 9.59
N TYR A 498 -17.60 10.00 9.72
CA TYR A 498 -18.33 9.08 8.84
C TYR A 498 -19.86 9.14 9.00
N THR A 499 -20.37 9.56 10.16
CA THR A 499 -21.81 9.69 10.40
C THR A 499 -22.46 10.78 9.55
N ASP A 500 -21.72 11.84 9.22
CA ASP A 500 -22.22 12.93 8.37
C ASP A 500 -22.56 12.41 6.96
N LEU A 501 -21.72 11.53 6.42
CA LEU A 501 -21.96 10.88 5.14
C LEU A 501 -23.22 10.01 5.19
N TRP A 502 -23.41 9.24 6.27
CA TRP A 502 -24.61 8.41 6.44
C TRP A 502 -25.89 9.24 6.49
N ASP A 503 -25.86 10.41 7.15
CA ASP A 503 -27.00 11.32 7.19
C ASP A 503 -27.41 11.79 5.79
N HIS A 504 -26.44 12.21 4.97
CA HIS A 504 -26.70 12.68 3.61
C HIS A 504 -27.16 11.58 2.67
N LEU A 505 -26.63 10.36 2.81
CA LEU A 505 -27.12 9.22 2.05
C LEU A 505 -28.54 8.84 2.48
N GLN A 506 -28.82 8.78 3.77
CA GLN A 506 -30.13 8.45 4.33
C GLN A 506 -31.23 9.43 3.86
N GLN A 507 -30.93 10.73 3.81
CA GLN A 507 -31.86 11.76 3.34
C GLN A 507 -32.25 11.56 1.86
N ASN A 508 -31.42 10.86 1.08
CA ASN A 508 -31.63 10.64 -0.34
C ASN A 508 -32.22 9.26 -0.67
N THR A 509 -32.65 8.48 0.33
CA THR A 509 -33.35 7.20 0.12
C THR A 509 -34.89 7.23 0.24
N PRO A 510 -35.64 8.35 0.06
CA PRO A 510 -37.09 8.32 0.24
C PRO A 510 -37.75 7.41 -0.81
N GLY A 511 -38.60 6.49 -0.36
CA GLY A 511 -39.26 5.51 -1.22
C GLY A 511 -38.44 4.24 -1.49
N MET A 512 -37.21 4.13 -0.95
CA MET A 512 -36.45 2.88 -0.98
C MET A 512 -36.82 1.99 0.20
N HIS A 513 -36.93 0.69 -0.05
CA HIS A 513 -37.14 -0.32 1.00
C HIS A 513 -35.79 -0.86 1.48
N LEU A 514 -35.27 -0.26 2.55
CA LEU A 514 -34.13 -0.78 3.30
C LEU A 514 -34.62 -1.49 4.58
N PRO A 515 -33.91 -2.53 5.05
CA PRO A 515 -34.30 -3.23 6.27
C PRO A 515 -34.10 -2.39 7.55
N ASP A 516 -33.23 -1.39 7.47
CA ASP A 516 -32.93 -0.45 8.55
C ASP A 516 -32.34 0.84 7.94
N THR A 517 -32.01 1.81 8.79
CA THR A 517 -31.30 3.03 8.42
C THR A 517 -29.92 2.73 7.81
N VAL A 518 -29.45 3.61 6.94
CA VAL A 518 -28.09 3.58 6.37
C VAL A 518 -27.05 3.54 7.50
N HIS A 519 -27.27 4.33 8.56
CA HIS A 519 -26.42 4.31 9.77
C HIS A 519 -26.31 2.91 10.36
N ASN A 520 -27.43 2.26 10.67
CA ASN A 520 -27.37 0.97 11.34
C ASN A 520 -26.76 -0.09 10.42
N ILE A 521 -27.16 -0.15 9.14
CA ILE A 521 -26.57 -1.08 8.17
C ILE A 521 -25.05 -0.87 8.08
N MET A 522 -24.59 0.36 7.89
CA MET A 522 -23.17 0.64 7.64
C MET A 522 -22.30 0.55 8.89
N ASN A 523 -22.83 0.83 10.09
CA ASN A 523 -22.09 0.63 11.34
C ASN A 523 -21.65 -0.82 11.55
N HIS A 524 -22.48 -1.79 11.11
CA HIS A 524 -22.09 -3.20 11.11
C HIS A 524 -20.90 -3.48 10.17
N TRP A 525 -20.63 -2.65 9.16
CA TRP A 525 -19.52 -2.82 8.22
C TRP A 525 -18.28 -1.99 8.57
N THR A 526 -18.44 -0.87 9.30
CA THR A 526 -17.35 0.06 9.59
C THR A 526 -16.77 -0.03 10.99
N LEU A 527 -17.57 -0.39 12.00
CA LEU A 527 -17.18 -0.35 13.43
C LEU A 527 -16.73 -1.71 13.99
N GLN A 528 -16.76 -2.76 13.18
CA GLN A 528 -16.16 -4.06 13.49
C GLN A 528 -15.25 -4.50 12.34
N MET A 529 -14.22 -5.27 12.68
CA MET A 529 -13.32 -5.86 11.69
C MET A 529 -13.93 -7.10 11.03
N GLY A 530 -13.30 -7.57 9.95
CA GLY A 530 -13.70 -8.79 9.27
C GLY A 530 -14.98 -8.66 8.44
N PHE A 531 -15.44 -9.81 7.98
CA PHE A 531 -16.61 -9.98 7.12
C PHE A 531 -17.24 -11.36 7.33
N PRO A 532 -18.51 -11.57 6.93
CA PRO A 532 -19.15 -12.86 7.09
C PRO A 532 -18.84 -13.82 5.93
N VAL A 533 -18.84 -15.12 6.25
CA VAL A 533 -19.20 -16.17 5.30
C VAL A 533 -20.69 -16.44 5.44
N VAL A 534 -21.41 -16.40 4.31
CA VAL A 534 -22.82 -16.76 4.21
C VAL A 534 -22.92 -18.21 3.73
N THR A 535 -23.48 -19.10 4.54
CA THR A 535 -23.69 -20.51 4.16
C THR A 535 -25.16 -20.75 3.85
N ILE A 536 -25.44 -21.26 2.65
CA ILE A 536 -26.77 -21.57 2.14
C ILE A 536 -26.93 -23.08 2.00
N ASP A 537 -27.86 -23.68 2.76
CA ASP A 537 -28.28 -25.06 2.56
C ASP A 537 -29.50 -25.09 1.63
N THR A 538 -29.27 -25.40 0.36
CA THR A 538 -30.29 -25.39 -0.69
C THR A 538 -31.29 -26.55 -0.55
N ARG A 539 -31.05 -27.54 0.33
CA ARG A 539 -32.02 -28.60 0.63
C ARG A 539 -33.11 -28.12 1.58
N THR A 540 -32.80 -27.13 2.43
CA THR A 540 -33.72 -26.59 3.43
C THR A 540 -34.15 -25.15 3.15
N GLY A 541 -33.35 -24.40 2.40
CA GLY A 541 -33.45 -22.94 2.27
C GLY A 541 -32.84 -22.21 3.47
N SER A 542 -32.13 -22.90 4.37
CA SER A 542 -31.48 -22.27 5.51
C SER A 542 -30.30 -21.41 5.06
N ILE A 543 -30.20 -20.22 5.61
CA ILE A 543 -29.13 -19.27 5.36
C ILE A 543 -28.53 -18.82 6.70
N THR A 544 -27.20 -18.87 6.80
CA THR A 544 -26.48 -18.51 8.03
C THR A 544 -25.31 -17.59 7.74
N GLN A 545 -24.94 -16.76 8.71
CA GLN A 545 -23.70 -15.97 8.65
C GLN A 545 -22.80 -16.24 9.85
N LYS A 546 -21.50 -16.24 9.60
CA LYS A 546 -20.45 -16.34 10.63
C LYS A 546 -19.27 -15.46 10.23
N HIS A 547 -18.61 -14.84 11.21
CA HIS A 547 -17.31 -14.18 10.99
C HIS A 547 -16.34 -15.15 10.30
N PHE A 548 -15.88 -14.79 9.11
CA PHE A 548 -14.93 -15.59 8.36
C PHE A 548 -13.51 -15.32 8.83
N LEU A 549 -12.85 -16.37 9.32
CA LEU A 549 -11.43 -16.35 9.67
C LEU A 549 -10.71 -17.43 8.87
N LEU A 550 -9.51 -17.12 8.38
CA LEU A 550 -8.67 -18.09 7.67
C LEU A 550 -8.20 -19.23 8.60
N ASP A 551 -7.92 -18.92 9.86
CA ASP A 551 -7.72 -19.93 10.90
C ASP A 551 -8.91 -19.92 11.87
N PRO A 552 -9.76 -20.98 11.86
CA PRO A 552 -10.92 -21.03 12.74
C PRO A 552 -10.57 -21.15 14.23
N GLU A 553 -9.32 -21.43 14.58
CA GLU A 553 -8.82 -21.49 15.97
C GLU A 553 -8.18 -20.18 16.46
N SER A 554 -8.03 -19.18 15.59
CA SER A 554 -7.50 -17.88 16.01
C SER A 554 -8.38 -17.25 17.08
N VAL A 555 -7.75 -16.76 18.15
CA VAL A 555 -8.42 -16.00 19.21
C VAL A 555 -8.62 -14.56 18.73
N VAL A 556 -9.87 -14.13 18.70
CA VAL A 556 -10.23 -12.75 18.34
C VAL A 556 -10.29 -11.90 19.60
N ASP A 557 -9.21 -11.17 19.88
CA ASP A 557 -9.09 -10.38 21.11
C ASP A 557 -9.91 -9.07 21.08
N ARG A 558 -10.15 -8.52 19.88
CA ARG A 558 -10.93 -7.29 19.73
C ARG A 558 -12.43 -7.61 19.84
N PRO A 559 -13.16 -7.11 20.85
CA PRO A 559 -14.60 -7.32 20.93
C PRO A 559 -15.33 -6.53 19.84
N SER A 560 -16.48 -7.05 19.41
CA SER A 560 -17.42 -6.33 18.54
C SER A 560 -18.72 -6.04 19.30
N GLN A 561 -19.19 -4.79 19.22
CA GLN A 561 -20.50 -4.40 19.76
C GLN A 561 -21.68 -5.10 19.06
N PHE A 562 -21.44 -5.70 17.88
CA PHE A 562 -22.44 -6.43 17.10
C PHE A 562 -22.27 -7.95 17.17
N ASN A 563 -21.37 -8.45 18.04
CA ASN A 563 -21.05 -9.87 18.17
C ASN A 563 -20.74 -10.55 16.83
N TYR A 564 -20.07 -9.82 15.93
CA TYR A 564 -19.73 -10.25 14.57
C TYR A 564 -20.94 -10.79 13.79
N THR A 565 -22.00 -9.99 13.78
CA THR A 565 -23.17 -10.16 12.90
C THR A 565 -23.24 -8.94 11.99
N TRP A 566 -23.65 -9.12 10.75
CA TRP A 566 -23.79 -8.05 9.74
C TRP A 566 -25.20 -8.03 9.15
N PHE A 567 -25.61 -6.89 8.61
CA PHE A 567 -26.79 -6.80 7.74
C PHE A 567 -26.32 -6.99 6.30
N VAL A 568 -26.54 -8.20 5.78
CA VAL A 568 -25.94 -8.64 4.51
C VAL A 568 -26.94 -8.51 3.36
N PRO A 569 -26.67 -7.65 2.34
CA PRO A 569 -27.47 -7.59 1.12
C PRO A 569 -27.07 -8.74 0.18
N VAL A 570 -27.92 -9.76 0.07
CA VAL A 570 -27.67 -10.96 -0.74
C VAL A 570 -28.38 -10.81 -2.09
N LYS A 571 -27.65 -10.37 -3.13
CA LYS A 571 -28.08 -10.53 -4.53
C LYS A 571 -27.84 -11.97 -4.98
N TRP A 572 -28.84 -12.63 -5.56
CA TRP A 572 -28.76 -14.06 -5.86
C TRP A 572 -29.64 -14.45 -7.05
N MET A 573 -29.34 -15.60 -7.65
CA MET A 573 -30.07 -16.18 -8.76
C MET A 573 -30.35 -17.66 -8.54
N LYS A 574 -31.39 -18.14 -9.22
CA LYS A 574 -31.79 -19.54 -9.28
C LYS A 574 -31.85 -19.98 -10.72
N THR A 575 -31.03 -20.97 -11.10
CA THR A 575 -30.98 -21.54 -12.45
C THR A 575 -30.90 -20.46 -13.54
N GLY A 576 -29.96 -19.51 -13.38
CA GLY A 576 -29.72 -18.41 -14.33
C GLY A 576 -30.69 -17.23 -14.25
N VAL A 577 -31.73 -17.29 -13.41
CA VAL A 577 -32.71 -16.20 -13.25
C VAL A 577 -32.42 -15.41 -11.97
N GLU A 578 -32.07 -14.13 -12.11
CA GLU A 578 -31.88 -13.21 -10.99
C GLU A 578 -33.16 -13.07 -10.16
N GLN A 579 -33.00 -13.09 -8.84
CA GLN A 579 -34.09 -13.03 -7.87
C GLN A 579 -34.07 -11.69 -7.12
N GLN A 580 -35.15 -11.39 -6.41
CA GLN A 580 -35.19 -10.21 -5.54
C GLN A 580 -34.11 -10.33 -4.44
N GLN A 581 -33.40 -9.22 -4.20
CA GLN A 581 -32.39 -9.15 -3.15
C GLN A 581 -32.99 -9.54 -1.79
N TYR A 582 -32.26 -10.41 -1.08
CA TYR A 582 -32.61 -10.86 0.26
C TYR A 582 -31.68 -10.19 1.29
N TRP A 583 -32.22 -9.80 2.45
CA TRP A 583 -31.44 -9.19 3.53
C TRP A 583 -31.31 -10.16 4.70
N LEU A 584 -30.08 -10.62 4.97
CA LEU A 584 -29.78 -11.44 6.13
C LEU A 584 -29.43 -10.54 7.32
N LEU A 585 -30.37 -10.38 8.25
CA LEU A 585 -30.24 -9.48 9.41
C LEU A 585 -29.81 -10.20 10.70
N GLN A 586 -30.03 -11.51 10.75
CA GLN A 586 -29.75 -12.36 11.90
C GLN A 586 -28.66 -13.37 11.55
N LYS A 587 -28.12 -14.05 12.57
CA LYS A 587 -27.11 -15.12 12.37
C LYS A 587 -27.64 -16.29 11.55
N THR A 588 -28.95 -16.55 11.62
CA THR A 588 -29.61 -17.66 10.94
C THR A 588 -31.00 -17.22 10.53
N ASP A 589 -31.41 -17.61 9.33
CA ASP A 589 -32.77 -17.46 8.82
C ASP A 589 -33.09 -18.59 7.82
N VAL A 590 -34.32 -18.62 7.30
CA VAL A 590 -34.77 -19.56 6.26
C VAL A 590 -35.43 -18.78 5.13
N HIS A 591 -34.84 -18.88 3.94
CA HIS A 591 -35.41 -18.31 2.72
C HIS A 591 -35.81 -19.43 1.74
N SER A 592 -37.10 -19.78 1.74
CA SER A 592 -37.64 -20.94 1.02
C SER A 592 -37.43 -20.91 -0.50
N LEU A 593 -37.23 -19.74 -1.11
CA LEU A 593 -36.97 -19.62 -2.55
C LEU A 593 -35.59 -20.15 -2.96
N MET A 594 -34.61 -20.13 -2.06
CA MET A 594 -33.27 -20.72 -2.26
C MET A 594 -33.26 -22.25 -2.15
N ARG A 595 -34.43 -22.87 -1.93
CA ARG A 595 -34.55 -24.32 -1.88
C ARG A 595 -34.60 -24.90 -3.30
N VAL A 596 -33.77 -25.89 -3.59
CA VAL A 596 -33.66 -26.50 -4.93
C VAL A 596 -33.76 -28.02 -4.88
N SER A 597 -34.15 -28.62 -6.01
CA SER A 597 -34.18 -30.07 -6.24
C SER A 597 -33.80 -30.35 -7.71
N GLY A 598 -33.62 -31.61 -8.11
CA GLY A 598 -33.39 -31.96 -9.52
C GLY A 598 -32.04 -31.48 -10.05
N GLU A 599 -32.03 -30.56 -11.02
CA GLU A 599 -30.82 -29.93 -11.61
C GLU A 599 -30.70 -28.42 -11.29
N ASP A 600 -31.67 -27.84 -10.58
CA ASP A 600 -31.67 -26.42 -10.22
C ASP A 600 -30.51 -26.05 -9.28
N TRP A 601 -29.90 -24.90 -9.47
CA TRP A 601 -28.80 -24.42 -8.63
C TRP A 601 -29.04 -22.99 -8.16
N VAL A 602 -28.43 -22.64 -7.03
CA VAL A 602 -28.40 -21.29 -6.48
C VAL A 602 -26.98 -20.74 -6.56
N LEU A 603 -26.88 -19.50 -7.02
CA LEU A 603 -25.67 -18.69 -6.92
C LEU A 603 -26.01 -17.38 -6.21
N ALA A 604 -25.22 -17.02 -5.22
CA ALA A 604 -25.42 -15.85 -4.38
C ALA A 604 -24.19 -14.97 -4.39
N ASN A 605 -24.39 -13.70 -4.05
CA ASN A 605 -23.47 -12.60 -4.28
C ASN A 605 -23.17 -12.38 -5.78
N ILE A 606 -24.22 -12.19 -6.58
CA ILE A 606 -24.08 -11.89 -8.02
C ILE A 606 -23.12 -10.70 -8.20
N ASN A 607 -22.16 -10.88 -9.13
CA ASN A 607 -21.07 -9.94 -9.41
C ASN A 607 -20.24 -9.51 -8.18
N VAL A 608 -20.24 -10.33 -7.11
CA VAL A 608 -19.59 -10.03 -5.83
C VAL A 608 -19.94 -8.62 -5.35
N SER A 609 -21.21 -8.25 -5.47
CA SER A 609 -21.72 -6.91 -5.13
C SER A 609 -21.66 -6.63 -3.62
N GLY A 610 -21.71 -7.66 -2.78
CA GLY A 610 -21.52 -7.55 -1.34
C GLY A 610 -20.14 -8.00 -0.85
N TYR A 611 -19.71 -7.42 0.26
CA TYR A 611 -18.43 -7.73 0.92
C TYR A 611 -18.54 -8.97 1.83
N PHE A 612 -18.82 -10.13 1.25
CA PHE A 612 -18.93 -11.41 1.96
C PHE A 612 -18.60 -12.58 1.04
N ARG A 613 -18.27 -13.73 1.65
CA ARG A 613 -18.03 -15.00 0.94
C ARG A 613 -19.24 -15.91 1.00
N VAL A 614 -19.40 -16.80 0.02
CA VAL A 614 -20.54 -17.72 -0.01
C VAL A 614 -20.09 -19.17 0.05
N ASN A 615 -20.75 -19.96 0.91
CA ASN A 615 -20.65 -21.41 0.94
C ASN A 615 -22.03 -22.04 0.68
N TYR A 616 -22.01 -23.24 0.11
CA TYR A 616 -23.20 -24.05 -0.16
C TYR A 616 -23.08 -25.46 0.41
N ASP A 617 -24.20 -26.18 0.46
CA ASP A 617 -24.18 -27.63 0.58
C ASP A 617 -23.51 -28.30 -0.64
N LEU A 618 -23.05 -29.54 -0.46
CA LEU A 618 -22.25 -30.24 -1.47
C LEU A 618 -23.02 -30.45 -2.79
N ASP A 619 -24.33 -30.71 -2.73
CA ASP A 619 -25.14 -30.96 -3.92
C ASP A 619 -25.20 -29.71 -4.80
N ASN A 620 -25.36 -28.52 -4.22
CA ASN A 620 -25.31 -27.27 -4.99
C ASN A 620 -23.92 -26.97 -5.53
N TRP A 621 -22.85 -27.25 -4.76
CA TRP A 621 -21.48 -27.14 -5.29
C TRP A 621 -21.26 -28.05 -6.49
N ASP A 622 -21.74 -29.30 -6.44
CA ASP A 622 -21.61 -30.25 -7.55
C ASP A 622 -22.37 -29.79 -8.79
N ARG A 623 -23.53 -29.15 -8.63
CA ARG A 623 -24.28 -28.54 -9.76
C ARG A 623 -23.53 -27.36 -10.38
N LEU A 624 -23.00 -26.45 -9.57
CA LEU A 624 -22.19 -25.33 -10.07
C LEU A 624 -20.91 -25.81 -10.76
N LEU A 625 -20.25 -26.83 -10.23
CA LEU A 625 -19.08 -27.46 -10.86
C LEU A 625 -19.43 -28.16 -12.17
N SER A 626 -20.59 -28.83 -12.23
CA SER A 626 -21.10 -29.42 -13.47
C SER A 626 -21.30 -28.33 -14.53
N LEU A 627 -21.99 -27.25 -14.16
CA LEU A 627 -22.23 -26.09 -15.03
C LEU A 627 -20.92 -25.46 -15.53
N LEU A 628 -19.92 -25.25 -14.66
CA LEU A 628 -18.61 -24.74 -15.08
C LEU A 628 -17.92 -25.66 -16.12
N ASN A 629 -18.11 -26.98 -16.03
CA ASN A 629 -17.50 -27.88 -17.00
C ASN A 629 -18.29 -27.98 -18.31
N THR A 630 -19.61 -27.86 -18.28
CA THR A 630 -20.47 -28.03 -19.45
C THR A 630 -20.76 -26.73 -20.19
N ASP A 631 -20.99 -25.64 -19.46
CA ASP A 631 -21.31 -24.31 -19.99
C ASP A 631 -20.95 -23.20 -18.98
N HIS A 632 -19.66 -22.94 -18.81
CA HIS A 632 -19.20 -21.89 -17.89
C HIS A 632 -19.71 -20.49 -18.28
N GLN A 633 -20.07 -20.26 -19.54
CA GLN A 633 -20.54 -18.95 -20.01
C GLN A 633 -21.94 -18.60 -19.49
N ALA A 634 -22.70 -19.57 -18.97
CA ALA A 634 -23.93 -19.33 -18.23
C ALA A 634 -23.72 -18.52 -16.93
N LEU A 635 -22.49 -18.45 -16.42
CA LEU A 635 -22.11 -17.65 -15.26
C LEU A 635 -21.29 -16.44 -15.69
N SER A 636 -21.52 -15.28 -15.05
CA SER A 636 -20.74 -14.08 -15.33
C SER A 636 -19.25 -14.31 -15.05
N VAL A 637 -18.39 -13.57 -15.77
CA VAL A 637 -16.93 -13.61 -15.59
C VAL A 637 -16.53 -13.39 -14.12
N ILE A 638 -17.20 -12.46 -13.43
CA ILE A 638 -16.98 -12.15 -12.02
C ILE A 638 -17.38 -13.32 -11.12
N ASN A 639 -18.54 -13.94 -11.34
CA ASN A 639 -19.00 -15.04 -10.50
C ASN A 639 -18.18 -16.34 -10.72
N ARG A 640 -17.64 -16.57 -11.92
CA ARG A 640 -16.67 -17.67 -12.13
C ARG A 640 -15.42 -17.49 -11.28
N ALA A 641 -14.90 -16.26 -11.24
CA ALA A 641 -13.76 -15.89 -10.40
C ALA A 641 -14.07 -15.99 -8.91
N GLN A 642 -15.28 -15.61 -8.49
CA GLN A 642 -15.78 -15.74 -7.13
C GLN A 642 -15.82 -17.21 -6.69
N ILE A 643 -16.39 -18.12 -7.49
CA ILE A 643 -16.49 -19.55 -7.13
C ILE A 643 -15.10 -20.12 -6.82
N ILE A 644 -14.11 -19.78 -7.63
CA ILE A 644 -12.72 -20.17 -7.39
C ILE A 644 -12.21 -19.54 -6.09
N ASP A 645 -12.30 -18.21 -5.92
CA ASP A 645 -11.74 -17.53 -4.75
C ASP A 645 -12.40 -17.96 -3.43
N ASP A 646 -13.73 -18.06 -3.40
CA ASP A 646 -14.50 -18.49 -2.24
C ASP A 646 -14.12 -19.92 -1.85
N THR A 647 -14.15 -20.88 -2.77
CA THR A 647 -13.83 -22.28 -2.42
C THR A 647 -12.40 -22.46 -1.90
N PHE A 648 -11.41 -21.78 -2.49
CA PHE A 648 -10.03 -21.86 -2.01
C PHE A 648 -9.88 -21.28 -0.59
N ASN A 649 -10.55 -20.16 -0.29
CA ASN A 649 -10.48 -19.58 1.04
C ASN A 649 -11.34 -20.33 2.06
N LEU A 650 -12.50 -20.86 1.68
CA LEU A 650 -13.31 -21.77 2.50
C LEU A 650 -12.54 -23.05 2.86
N ALA A 651 -11.76 -23.60 1.92
CA ALA A 651 -10.90 -24.74 2.17
C ALA A 651 -9.77 -24.41 3.16
N ARG A 652 -9.13 -23.25 3.02
CA ARG A 652 -8.13 -22.76 3.98
C ARG A 652 -8.72 -22.58 5.38
N ALA A 653 -9.96 -22.07 5.46
CA ALA A 653 -10.74 -21.93 6.68
C ALA A 653 -11.36 -23.25 7.20
N LYS A 654 -11.08 -24.39 6.56
CA LYS A 654 -11.57 -25.73 6.93
C LYS A 654 -13.10 -25.87 6.91
N ILE A 655 -13.79 -25.02 6.15
CA ILE A 655 -15.24 -25.08 5.98
C ILE A 655 -15.60 -26.15 4.93
N ILE A 656 -14.75 -26.33 3.92
CA ILE A 656 -14.88 -27.37 2.91
C ILE A 656 -13.55 -28.14 2.75
N HIS A 657 -13.59 -29.30 2.10
CA HIS A 657 -12.38 -30.04 1.77
C HIS A 657 -11.56 -29.32 0.69
N THR A 658 -10.23 -29.35 0.83
CA THR A 658 -9.29 -28.75 -0.15
C THR A 658 -9.47 -29.29 -1.57
N THR A 659 -9.90 -30.55 -1.72
CA THR A 659 -10.17 -31.17 -3.01
C THR A 659 -11.39 -30.58 -3.71
N LEU A 660 -12.39 -30.09 -2.98
CA LEU A 660 -13.53 -29.38 -3.56
C LEU A 660 -13.10 -28.06 -4.21
N ALA A 661 -12.22 -27.32 -3.54
CA ALA A 661 -11.61 -26.12 -4.11
C ALA A 661 -10.80 -26.45 -5.39
N LEU A 662 -9.95 -27.48 -5.35
CA LEU A 662 -9.18 -27.89 -6.54
C LEU A 662 -10.08 -28.30 -7.71
N ARG A 663 -11.23 -28.94 -7.47
CA ARG A 663 -12.22 -29.28 -8.51
C ARG A 663 -12.73 -28.06 -9.28
N THR A 664 -12.79 -26.88 -8.67
CA THR A 664 -13.18 -25.64 -9.38
C THR A 664 -12.19 -25.24 -10.47
N THR A 665 -10.95 -25.75 -10.45
CA THR A 665 -9.93 -25.42 -11.44
C THR A 665 -9.96 -26.32 -12.68
N LYS A 666 -10.76 -27.41 -12.66
CA LYS A 666 -10.81 -28.39 -13.75
C LYS A 666 -11.30 -27.80 -15.06
N TYR A 667 -12.27 -26.90 -15.03
CA TYR A 667 -12.83 -26.29 -16.24
C TYR A 667 -11.89 -25.27 -16.91
N LEU A 668 -10.82 -24.82 -16.22
CA LEU A 668 -9.96 -23.73 -16.69
C LEU A 668 -9.31 -24.01 -18.05
N SER A 669 -9.11 -25.27 -18.45
CA SER A 669 -8.65 -25.63 -19.80
C SER A 669 -9.55 -25.07 -20.91
N ASN A 670 -10.82 -24.80 -20.61
CA ASN A 670 -11.81 -24.21 -21.50
C ASN A 670 -11.98 -22.69 -21.30
N GLU A 671 -11.52 -22.14 -20.18
CA GLU A 671 -11.61 -20.71 -19.89
C GLU A 671 -10.66 -19.88 -20.75
N ARG A 672 -11.11 -18.71 -21.19
CA ARG A 672 -10.31 -17.77 -22.00
C ARG A 672 -10.25 -16.38 -21.39
N GLU A 673 -11.17 -16.05 -20.49
CA GLU A 673 -11.26 -14.73 -19.87
C GLU A 673 -10.19 -14.53 -18.79
N TYR A 674 -9.72 -13.29 -18.65
CA TYR A 674 -8.62 -12.92 -17.75
C TYR A 674 -8.97 -13.12 -16.27
N ILE A 675 -10.13 -12.62 -15.81
CA ILE A 675 -10.45 -12.53 -14.38
C ILE A 675 -10.55 -13.92 -13.69
N PRO A 676 -11.22 -14.93 -14.26
CA PRO A 676 -11.27 -16.26 -13.63
C PRO A 676 -9.90 -16.95 -13.61
N TRP A 677 -9.11 -16.80 -14.67
CA TRP A 677 -7.73 -17.29 -14.70
C TRP A 677 -6.86 -16.61 -13.65
N GLU A 678 -6.91 -15.28 -13.56
CA GLU A 678 -6.16 -14.52 -12.56
C GLU A 678 -6.58 -14.90 -11.13
N SER A 679 -7.88 -15.08 -10.88
CA SER A 679 -8.39 -15.57 -9.59
C SER A 679 -7.83 -16.96 -9.25
N ALA A 680 -7.84 -17.89 -10.20
CA ALA A 680 -7.26 -19.21 -10.02
C ALA A 680 -5.75 -19.16 -9.74
N LEU A 681 -5.00 -18.39 -10.53
CA LEU A 681 -3.56 -18.29 -10.37
C LEU A 681 -3.17 -17.66 -9.04
N ARG A 682 -3.90 -16.64 -8.57
CA ARG A 682 -3.67 -16.03 -7.23
C ARG A 682 -3.92 -17.01 -6.09
N ASN A 683 -4.97 -17.83 -6.20
CA ASN A 683 -5.28 -18.84 -5.19
C ASN A 683 -4.31 -20.03 -5.23
N LEU A 684 -3.93 -20.47 -6.43
CA LEU A 684 -2.91 -21.51 -6.64
C LEU A 684 -1.50 -21.04 -6.27
N ASP A 685 -1.20 -19.73 -6.31
CA ASP A 685 0.08 -19.18 -5.86
C ASP A 685 0.35 -19.54 -4.40
N TYR A 686 -0.68 -19.60 -3.54
CA TYR A 686 -0.51 -20.10 -2.18
C TYR A 686 -0.01 -21.56 -2.16
N TYR A 687 -0.59 -22.43 -2.98
CA TYR A 687 -0.18 -23.84 -3.08
C TYR A 687 1.25 -23.95 -3.63
N ILE A 688 1.59 -23.14 -4.63
CA ILE A 688 2.96 -23.02 -5.15
C ILE A 688 3.91 -22.60 -4.02
N LEU A 689 3.62 -21.53 -3.28
CA LEU A 689 4.49 -21.04 -2.21
C LEU A 689 4.68 -22.04 -1.05
N MET A 690 3.63 -22.81 -0.73
CA MET A 690 3.70 -23.82 0.31
C MET A 690 4.46 -25.07 -0.14
N PHE A 691 4.45 -25.38 -1.44
CA PHE A 691 4.95 -26.65 -1.95
C PHE A 691 6.16 -26.56 -2.90
N ASP A 692 6.60 -25.39 -3.37
CA ASP A 692 7.72 -25.20 -4.31
C ASP A 692 9.09 -25.70 -3.80
N ARG A 693 9.15 -26.10 -2.52
CA ARG A 693 10.30 -26.73 -1.84
C ARG A 693 10.05 -28.18 -1.42
N THR A 694 9.01 -28.83 -1.97
CA THR A 694 8.56 -30.18 -1.57
C THR A 694 8.28 -31.07 -2.78
N GLU A 695 8.07 -32.37 -2.54
CA GLU A 695 7.72 -33.37 -3.56
C GLU A 695 6.38 -33.10 -4.27
N VAL A 696 5.49 -32.33 -3.66
CA VAL A 696 4.16 -32.00 -4.23
C VAL A 696 4.28 -31.12 -5.46
N TYR A 697 5.35 -30.33 -5.57
CA TYR A 697 5.50 -29.37 -6.65
C TYR A 697 5.54 -30.02 -8.03
N GLY A 698 6.17 -31.20 -8.17
CA GLY A 698 6.23 -31.89 -9.46
C GLY A 698 4.85 -32.28 -10.00
N ALA A 699 3.98 -32.80 -9.13
CA ALA A 699 2.60 -33.14 -9.49
C ALA A 699 1.77 -31.88 -9.78
N LEU A 700 1.92 -30.83 -8.97
CA LEU A 700 1.26 -29.53 -9.20
C LEU A 700 1.67 -28.93 -10.55
N GLN A 701 2.97 -28.97 -10.89
CA GLN A 701 3.48 -28.48 -12.18
C GLN A 701 2.88 -29.26 -13.35
N ALA A 702 2.79 -30.59 -13.24
CA ALA A 702 2.18 -31.42 -14.28
C ALA A 702 0.71 -31.07 -14.52
N TYR A 703 -0.07 -30.88 -13.45
CA TYR A 703 -1.47 -30.47 -13.52
C TYR A 703 -1.62 -29.08 -14.16
N LEU A 704 -0.87 -28.08 -13.68
CA LEU A 704 -0.97 -26.72 -14.22
C LEU A 704 -0.49 -26.64 -15.67
N LYS A 705 0.51 -27.44 -16.06
CA LYS A 705 0.94 -27.60 -17.45
C LYS A 705 -0.22 -28.07 -18.32
N LYS A 706 -0.97 -29.10 -17.90
CA LYS A 706 -2.16 -29.60 -18.59
C LYS A 706 -3.26 -28.54 -18.71
N GLN A 707 -3.54 -27.79 -17.64
CA GLN A 707 -4.59 -26.76 -17.65
C GLN A 707 -4.23 -25.56 -18.53
N ILE A 708 -2.98 -25.09 -18.52
CA ILE A 708 -2.57 -23.86 -19.22
C ILE A 708 -2.26 -24.09 -20.70
N GLN A 709 -1.91 -25.31 -21.09
CA GLN A 709 -1.48 -25.62 -22.47
C GLN A 709 -2.52 -25.22 -23.53
N PRO A 710 -3.84 -25.48 -23.41
CA PRO A 710 -4.82 -25.02 -24.38
C PRO A 710 -4.87 -23.49 -24.52
N LEU A 711 -4.73 -22.77 -23.41
CA LEU A 711 -4.71 -21.31 -23.41
C LEU A 711 -3.45 -20.78 -24.10
N PHE A 712 -2.29 -21.38 -23.82
CA PHE A 712 -1.02 -21.05 -24.45
C PHE A 712 -1.07 -21.27 -25.96
N GLU A 713 -1.56 -22.42 -26.43
CA GLU A 713 -1.66 -22.71 -27.87
C GLU A 713 -2.68 -21.81 -28.57
N TYR A 714 -3.81 -21.49 -27.92
CA TYR A 714 -4.79 -20.52 -28.44
C TYR A 714 -4.14 -19.17 -28.73
N PHE A 715 -3.41 -18.60 -27.75
CA PHE A 715 -2.75 -17.31 -27.94
C PHE A 715 -1.54 -17.38 -28.87
N LYS A 716 -0.80 -18.49 -28.87
CA LYS A 716 0.31 -18.71 -29.80
C LYS A 716 -0.16 -18.63 -31.25
N ILE A 717 -1.28 -19.27 -31.61
CA ILE A 717 -1.85 -19.22 -32.97
C ILE A 717 -2.33 -17.80 -33.31
N ILE A 718 -3.02 -17.13 -32.39
CA ILE A 718 -3.53 -15.77 -32.63
C ILE A 718 -2.38 -14.77 -32.83
N THR A 719 -1.28 -14.88 -32.09
CA THR A 719 -0.09 -14.04 -32.31
C THR A 719 0.55 -14.20 -33.69
N TYR A 720 0.28 -15.28 -34.44
CA TYR A 720 0.74 -15.44 -35.83
C TYR A 720 -0.18 -14.75 -36.87
N VAL A 721 -1.45 -14.49 -36.55
CA VAL A 721 -2.47 -14.00 -37.51
C VAL A 721 -2.78 -12.50 -37.36
N GLY A 722 -2.43 -11.92 -36.21
CA GLY A 722 -2.61 -10.49 -35.92
C GLY A 722 -2.46 -10.30 -34.41
N PHE A 723 -1.58 -9.39 -33.99
CA PHE A 723 -1.24 -9.22 -32.57
C PHE A 723 -2.46 -8.75 -31.74
N LEU A 724 -3.00 -9.64 -30.90
CA LEU A 724 -3.86 -9.30 -29.77
C LEU A 724 -3.18 -9.81 -28.47
N PRO A 725 -2.52 -8.93 -27.70
CA PRO A 725 -1.73 -9.29 -26.54
C PRO A 725 -2.59 -9.43 -25.28
N GLU A 726 -3.58 -10.32 -25.31
CA GLU A 726 -4.66 -10.34 -24.30
C GLU A 726 -4.43 -11.28 -23.11
N ASN A 727 -3.37 -12.10 -23.07
CA ASN A 727 -3.17 -12.99 -21.92
C ASN A 727 -1.71 -13.18 -21.49
N ILE A 728 -1.22 -12.22 -20.70
CA ILE A 728 0.10 -12.26 -20.02
C ILE A 728 0.23 -13.51 -19.14
N ASN A 729 -0.89 -13.96 -18.55
CA ASN A 729 -0.93 -15.13 -17.68
C ASN A 729 -0.61 -16.42 -18.44
N ALA A 730 -1.13 -16.56 -19.66
CA ALA A 730 -0.91 -17.74 -20.51
C ALA A 730 0.59 -18.00 -20.74
N VAL A 731 1.34 -17.00 -21.22
CA VAL A 731 2.77 -17.15 -21.53
C VAL A 731 3.59 -17.35 -20.26
N GLY A 732 3.32 -16.55 -19.22
CA GLY A 732 4.09 -16.60 -17.97
C GLY A 732 3.94 -17.91 -17.24
N MET A 733 2.70 -18.38 -17.10
CA MET A 733 2.41 -19.65 -16.46
C MET A 733 2.91 -20.84 -17.31
N ALA A 734 2.69 -20.83 -18.62
CA ALA A 734 3.17 -21.90 -19.52
C ALA A 734 4.70 -22.10 -19.42
N CYS A 735 5.47 -21.01 -19.43
CA CYS A 735 6.92 -21.09 -19.30
C CYS A 735 7.37 -21.52 -17.90
N SER A 736 6.68 -21.08 -16.86
CA SER A 736 6.98 -21.48 -15.47
C SER A 736 6.68 -22.95 -15.21
N MET A 737 5.66 -23.51 -15.87
CA MET A 737 5.25 -24.91 -15.74
C MET A 737 5.90 -25.85 -16.76
N GLY A 738 6.76 -25.35 -17.65
CA GLY A 738 7.49 -26.19 -18.61
C GLY A 738 6.64 -26.73 -19.76
N VAL A 739 5.70 -25.94 -20.27
CA VAL A 739 5.03 -26.21 -21.55
C VAL A 739 6.07 -26.23 -22.67
N GLU A 740 6.00 -27.25 -23.54
CA GLU A 740 6.95 -27.45 -24.63
C GLU A 740 6.92 -26.27 -25.62
N GLY A 741 8.10 -25.88 -26.13
CA GLY A 741 8.23 -24.74 -27.05
C GLY A 741 8.25 -23.37 -26.37
N CYS A 742 7.76 -23.22 -25.13
CA CYS A 742 7.77 -21.92 -24.43
C CYS A 742 9.20 -21.45 -24.15
N ARG A 743 10.06 -22.37 -23.69
CA ARG A 743 11.47 -22.05 -23.40
C ARG A 743 12.22 -21.59 -24.64
N GLU A 744 12.09 -22.34 -25.74
CA GLU A 744 12.75 -22.04 -27.01
C GLU A 744 12.28 -20.68 -27.56
N LEU A 745 10.98 -20.40 -27.47
CA LEU A 745 10.38 -19.14 -27.90
C LEU A 745 10.94 -17.94 -27.13
N ILE A 746 10.92 -18.00 -25.78
CA ILE A 746 11.42 -16.93 -24.91
C ILE A 746 12.93 -16.70 -25.10
N GLN A 747 13.73 -17.77 -25.12
CA GLN A 747 15.17 -17.65 -25.34
C GLN A 747 15.47 -17.11 -26.76
N GLY A 748 14.67 -17.49 -27.76
CA GLY A 748 14.75 -16.95 -29.11
C GLY A 748 14.58 -15.43 -29.14
N TRP A 749 13.48 -14.92 -28.59
CA TRP A 749 13.19 -13.48 -28.53
C TRP A 749 14.25 -12.71 -27.74
N TYR A 750 14.66 -13.23 -26.58
CA TYR A 750 15.66 -12.56 -25.75
C TYR A 750 17.03 -12.52 -26.42
N ARG A 751 17.46 -13.61 -27.08
CA ARG A 751 18.71 -13.62 -27.87
C ARG A 751 18.67 -12.65 -29.04
N GLN A 752 17.53 -12.54 -29.74
CA GLN A 752 17.36 -11.55 -30.80
C GLN A 752 17.50 -10.13 -30.24
N TRP A 753 16.91 -9.86 -29.08
CA TRP A 753 17.06 -8.58 -28.40
C TRP A 753 18.50 -8.31 -27.94
N MET A 754 19.21 -9.30 -27.40
CA MET A 754 20.63 -9.17 -27.03
C MET A 754 21.52 -8.82 -28.23
N LYS A 755 21.21 -9.38 -29.42
CA LYS A 755 21.92 -9.08 -30.68
C LYS A 755 21.61 -7.69 -31.21
N ASN A 756 20.33 -7.28 -31.14
CA ASN A 756 19.84 -5.99 -31.62
C ASN A 756 19.05 -5.28 -30.51
N PRO A 757 19.72 -4.53 -29.61
CA PRO A 757 19.09 -3.97 -28.42
C PRO A 757 18.04 -2.89 -28.70
N HIS A 758 18.10 -2.23 -29.86
CA HIS A 758 17.24 -1.12 -30.23
C HIS A 758 16.77 -1.24 -31.70
N PRO A 759 15.44 -1.30 -31.95
CA PRO A 759 14.34 -1.47 -30.98
C PRO A 759 14.25 -2.90 -30.44
N SER A 760 13.66 -3.06 -29.24
CA SER A 760 13.36 -4.38 -28.68
C SER A 760 12.33 -5.13 -29.54
N PRO A 761 12.58 -6.39 -29.96
CA PRO A 761 11.60 -7.18 -30.70
C PRO A 761 10.46 -7.70 -29.82
N ILE A 762 10.57 -7.55 -28.49
CA ILE A 762 9.60 -8.07 -27.53
C ILE A 762 8.47 -7.05 -27.31
N HIS A 763 7.23 -7.48 -27.57
CA HIS A 763 6.03 -6.68 -27.34
C HIS A 763 5.91 -6.23 -25.87
N PRO A 764 5.54 -4.97 -25.57
CA PRO A 764 5.49 -4.44 -24.20
C PRO A 764 4.74 -5.29 -23.17
N ASN A 765 3.58 -5.86 -23.54
CA ASN A 765 2.79 -6.73 -22.65
C ASN A 765 3.52 -8.01 -22.24
N LEU A 766 4.45 -8.50 -23.06
CA LEU A 766 5.19 -9.75 -22.80
C LEU A 766 6.54 -9.50 -22.13
N LYS A 767 7.05 -8.27 -22.10
CA LYS A 767 8.40 -7.96 -21.61
C LYS A 767 8.69 -8.48 -20.20
N SER A 768 7.82 -8.23 -19.23
CA SER A 768 8.01 -8.69 -17.85
C SER A 768 8.22 -10.20 -17.78
N THR A 769 7.36 -10.94 -18.47
CA THR A 769 7.41 -12.41 -18.56
C THR A 769 8.66 -12.88 -19.29
N VAL A 770 8.94 -12.31 -20.47
CA VAL A 770 10.07 -12.71 -21.32
C VAL A 770 11.39 -12.43 -20.63
N TYR A 771 11.56 -11.27 -20.01
CA TYR A 771 12.78 -10.90 -19.30
C TYR A 771 13.01 -11.83 -18.11
N CYS A 772 12.00 -12.02 -17.25
CA CYS A 772 12.11 -12.86 -16.08
C CYS A 772 12.42 -14.32 -16.46
N ALA A 773 11.66 -14.89 -17.40
CA ALA A 773 11.85 -16.27 -17.84
C ALA A 773 13.21 -16.47 -18.54
N ALA A 774 13.63 -15.56 -19.42
CA ALA A 774 14.93 -15.65 -20.09
C ALA A 774 16.09 -15.62 -19.09
N ILE A 775 16.06 -14.71 -18.11
CA ILE A 775 17.07 -14.62 -17.05
C ILE A 775 17.04 -15.86 -16.14
N ALA A 776 15.85 -16.43 -15.89
CA ALA A 776 15.72 -17.68 -15.13
C ALA A 776 16.26 -18.91 -15.88
N PHE A 777 16.20 -18.91 -17.22
CA PHE A 777 16.72 -19.99 -18.07
C PHE A 777 18.20 -19.82 -18.44
N GLY A 778 18.71 -18.59 -18.35
CA GLY A 778 20.07 -18.21 -18.72
C GLY A 778 21.03 -18.17 -17.54
N GLY A 779 22.07 -17.34 -17.67
CA GLY A 779 23.12 -17.16 -16.68
C GLY A 779 23.60 -15.72 -16.60
N VAL A 780 24.92 -15.55 -16.53
CA VAL A 780 25.56 -14.23 -16.33
C VAL A 780 25.35 -13.32 -17.54
N GLU A 781 25.39 -13.87 -18.76
CA GLU A 781 25.25 -13.08 -19.99
C GLU A 781 23.89 -12.37 -20.08
N GLU A 782 22.80 -13.11 -19.85
CA GLU A 782 21.45 -12.55 -19.84
C GLU A 782 21.26 -11.54 -18.70
N TRP A 783 21.80 -11.84 -17.51
CA TRP A 783 21.69 -10.97 -16.35
C TRP A 783 22.45 -9.65 -16.54
N ASP A 784 23.72 -9.71 -16.98
CA ASP A 784 24.54 -8.53 -17.20
C ASP A 784 24.01 -7.68 -18.38
N PHE A 785 23.40 -8.32 -19.39
CA PHE A 785 22.66 -7.62 -20.43
C PHE A 785 21.48 -6.84 -19.85
N ALA A 786 20.62 -7.49 -19.04
CA ALA A 786 19.50 -6.82 -18.39
C ALA A 786 19.96 -5.67 -17.48
N TRP A 787 21.06 -5.85 -16.75
CA TRP A 787 21.67 -4.81 -15.91
C TRP A 787 22.13 -3.60 -16.73
N ARG A 788 22.77 -3.83 -17.88
CA ARG A 788 23.15 -2.76 -18.81
C ARG A 788 21.93 -2.03 -19.35
N MET A 789 20.87 -2.77 -19.70
CA MET A 789 19.63 -2.16 -20.17
C MET A 789 18.93 -1.36 -19.08
N PHE A 790 18.96 -1.83 -17.83
CA PHE A 790 18.40 -1.13 -16.69
C PHE A 790 19.10 0.22 -16.46
N LYS A 791 20.43 0.25 -16.50
CA LYS A 791 21.22 1.49 -16.35
C LYS A 791 20.97 2.50 -17.48
N ASN A 792 20.64 2.01 -18.67
CA ASN A 792 20.38 2.86 -19.85
C ASN A 792 18.89 3.18 -20.04
N ALA A 793 18.01 2.68 -19.17
CA ALA A 793 16.57 2.86 -19.32
C ALA A 793 16.19 4.33 -19.03
N THR A 794 15.55 4.97 -20.00
CA THR A 794 15.05 6.36 -19.86
C THR A 794 13.64 6.40 -19.26
N LEU A 795 12.89 5.32 -19.43
CA LEU A 795 11.51 5.15 -18.95
C LEU A 795 11.47 4.35 -17.65
N ALA A 796 10.85 4.91 -16.61
CA ALA A 796 10.80 4.29 -15.28
C ALA A 796 10.06 2.94 -15.27
N SER A 797 9.02 2.76 -16.10
CA SER A 797 8.28 1.50 -16.18
C SER A 797 9.16 0.37 -16.72
N GLU A 798 10.01 0.65 -17.71
CA GLU A 798 10.97 -0.32 -18.24
C GLU A 798 12.06 -0.66 -17.21
N ALA A 799 12.61 0.36 -16.52
CA ALA A 799 13.58 0.16 -15.46
C ALA A 799 13.02 -0.75 -14.35
N SER A 800 11.76 -0.53 -13.94
CA SER A 800 11.06 -1.35 -12.95
C SER A 800 10.91 -2.82 -13.40
N ARG A 801 10.54 -3.06 -14.67
CA ARG A 801 10.44 -4.42 -15.23
C ARG A 801 11.78 -5.14 -15.23
N LEU A 802 12.85 -4.48 -15.66
CA LEU A 802 14.19 -5.06 -15.69
C LEU A 802 14.69 -5.38 -14.28
N ARG A 803 14.43 -4.48 -13.33
CA ARG A 803 14.75 -4.65 -11.90
C ARG A 803 14.04 -5.88 -11.32
N SER A 804 12.75 -6.05 -11.61
CA SER A 804 12.00 -7.26 -11.24
C SER A 804 12.56 -8.52 -11.92
N ALA A 805 12.81 -8.47 -13.23
CA ALA A 805 13.26 -9.63 -14.01
C ALA A 805 14.64 -10.15 -13.60
N MET A 806 15.57 -9.26 -13.22
CA MET A 806 16.90 -9.65 -12.72
C MET A 806 16.84 -10.47 -11.43
N ALA A 807 15.77 -10.34 -10.64
CA ALA A 807 15.54 -11.17 -9.46
C ALA A 807 15.10 -12.60 -9.78
N CYS A 808 14.76 -12.91 -11.04
CA CYS A 808 14.32 -14.25 -11.47
C CYS A 808 15.48 -15.23 -11.74
N THR A 809 16.74 -14.77 -11.69
CA THR A 809 17.90 -15.66 -11.88
C THR A 809 17.93 -16.78 -10.85
N LYS A 810 18.31 -17.98 -11.26
CA LYS A 810 18.47 -19.15 -10.38
C LYS A 810 19.88 -19.27 -9.80
N VAL A 811 20.77 -18.30 -10.07
CA VAL A 811 22.18 -18.31 -9.68
C VAL A 811 22.35 -17.57 -8.34
N PRO A 812 22.69 -18.26 -7.23
CA PRO A 812 22.69 -17.63 -5.89
C PRO A 812 23.65 -16.44 -5.74
N TRP A 813 24.84 -16.49 -6.35
CA TRP A 813 25.81 -15.41 -6.22
C TRP A 813 25.37 -14.14 -6.95
N LEU A 814 24.59 -14.24 -8.03
CA LEU A 814 23.99 -13.08 -8.69
C LEU A 814 22.92 -12.42 -7.81
N LEU A 815 22.11 -13.22 -7.11
CA LEU A 815 21.11 -12.69 -6.17
C LEU A 815 21.75 -12.01 -4.95
N ASN A 816 22.82 -12.58 -4.37
CA ASN A 816 23.56 -11.92 -3.28
C ASN A 816 24.20 -10.60 -3.73
N ARG A 817 24.89 -10.61 -4.89
CA ARG A 817 25.41 -9.38 -5.51
C ARG A 817 24.30 -8.35 -5.69
N TYR A 818 23.11 -8.80 -6.08
CA TYR A 818 21.98 -7.92 -6.30
C TYR A 818 21.39 -7.35 -5.00
N LEU A 819 21.33 -8.13 -3.92
CA LEU A 819 20.97 -7.66 -2.58
C LEU A 819 21.93 -6.55 -2.11
N ASP A 820 23.23 -6.72 -2.30
CA ASP A 820 24.22 -5.69 -1.93
C ASP A 820 24.01 -4.38 -2.72
N TYR A 821 23.59 -4.47 -3.99
CA TYR A 821 23.26 -3.28 -4.79
C TYR A 821 22.08 -2.48 -4.23
N THR A 822 21.19 -3.10 -3.44
CA THR A 822 20.05 -2.39 -2.83
C THR A 822 20.46 -1.44 -1.70
N LEU A 823 21.67 -1.59 -1.16
CA LEU A 823 22.23 -0.68 -0.14
C LEU A 823 23.01 0.49 -0.77
N ASP A 824 23.27 0.44 -2.08
CA ASP A 824 24.02 1.44 -2.82
C ASP A 824 23.07 2.29 -3.69
N PRO A 825 22.77 3.54 -3.29
CA PRO A 825 21.84 4.40 -4.00
C PRO A 825 22.28 4.77 -5.42
N THR A 826 23.57 4.63 -5.77
CA THR A 826 24.06 4.85 -7.13
C THR A 826 23.77 3.68 -8.06
N LYS A 827 23.43 2.51 -7.51
CA LYS A 827 23.06 1.30 -8.26
C LYS A 827 21.55 1.09 -8.28
N ILE A 828 20.91 1.18 -7.12
CA ILE A 828 19.46 1.05 -6.96
C ILE A 828 18.98 2.24 -6.13
N ARG A 829 18.08 3.05 -6.69
CA ARG A 829 17.50 4.21 -6.01
C ARG A 829 16.89 3.82 -4.66
N LYS A 830 16.98 4.69 -3.66
CA LYS A 830 16.46 4.43 -2.30
C LYS A 830 15.00 3.98 -2.32
N GLN A 831 14.13 4.62 -3.11
CA GLN A 831 12.72 4.26 -3.24
C GLN A 831 12.45 2.87 -3.87
N ASP A 832 13.44 2.29 -4.55
CA ASP A 832 13.35 1.01 -5.25
C ASP A 832 14.01 -0.13 -4.45
N ALA A 833 14.78 0.18 -3.39
CA ALA A 833 15.57 -0.78 -2.63
C ALA A 833 14.70 -1.87 -1.99
N THR A 834 13.68 -1.49 -1.20
CA THR A 834 12.77 -2.43 -0.53
C THR A 834 12.04 -3.31 -1.55
N SER A 835 11.51 -2.74 -2.62
CA SER A 835 10.83 -3.49 -3.69
C SER A 835 11.76 -4.51 -4.38
N THR A 836 13.04 -4.19 -4.52
CA THR A 836 14.04 -5.09 -5.12
C THR A 836 14.34 -6.27 -4.19
N ILE A 837 14.48 -6.03 -2.89
CA ILE A 837 14.61 -7.10 -1.89
C ILE A 837 13.36 -8.01 -1.91
N GLN A 838 12.17 -7.41 -2.03
CA GLN A 838 10.92 -8.18 -2.15
C GLN A 838 10.90 -9.05 -3.41
N TYR A 839 11.37 -8.56 -4.57
CA TYR A 839 11.46 -9.36 -5.78
C TYR A 839 12.43 -10.54 -5.63
N ILE A 840 13.57 -10.34 -4.97
CA ILE A 840 14.52 -11.42 -4.68
C ILE A 840 13.90 -12.45 -3.72
N ALA A 841 13.16 -11.99 -2.70
CA ALA A 841 12.46 -12.88 -1.76
C ALA A 841 11.34 -13.71 -2.41
N ARG A 842 10.74 -13.22 -3.50
CA ARG A 842 9.74 -13.98 -4.28
C ARG A 842 10.36 -15.14 -5.06
N ASN A 843 11.65 -15.14 -5.32
CA ASN A 843 12.36 -16.27 -5.94
C ASN A 843 12.61 -17.38 -4.91
N VAL A 844 12.31 -18.63 -5.25
CA VAL A 844 12.53 -19.80 -4.36
C VAL A 844 14.01 -19.94 -3.93
N VAL A 845 14.94 -19.61 -4.80
CA VAL A 845 16.39 -19.59 -4.51
C VAL A 845 16.78 -18.34 -3.70
N GLY A 846 16.11 -17.22 -3.98
CA GLY A 846 16.40 -15.92 -3.37
C GLY A 846 15.83 -15.71 -1.97
N MET A 847 14.73 -16.39 -1.63
CA MET A 847 14.07 -16.28 -0.32
C MET A 847 15.01 -16.43 0.87
N PRO A 848 15.79 -17.53 1.01
CA PRO A 848 16.70 -17.67 2.15
C PRO A 848 17.81 -16.61 2.16
N LEU A 849 18.25 -16.15 0.98
CA LEU A 849 19.26 -15.09 0.86
C LEU A 849 18.71 -13.75 1.36
N ALA A 850 17.51 -13.38 0.91
CA ALA A 850 16.84 -12.15 1.32
C ALA A 850 16.51 -12.15 2.81
N TRP A 851 16.03 -13.27 3.36
CA TRP A 851 15.76 -13.41 4.80
C TRP A 851 17.02 -13.17 5.64
N ASN A 852 18.13 -13.84 5.29
CA ASN A 852 19.40 -13.66 5.99
C ASN A 852 19.95 -12.25 5.85
N PHE A 853 19.86 -11.66 4.66
CA PHE A 853 20.30 -10.30 4.39
C PHE A 853 19.54 -9.26 5.22
N VAL A 854 18.20 -9.36 5.26
CA VAL A 854 17.37 -8.42 6.05
C VAL A 854 17.67 -8.56 7.54
N ARG A 855 17.78 -9.79 8.08
CA ARG A 855 18.17 -9.98 9.49
C ARG A 855 19.52 -9.36 9.80
N ALA A 856 20.52 -9.58 8.95
CA ALA A 856 21.88 -9.07 9.16
C ALA A 856 22.00 -7.54 9.01
N LYS A 857 21.08 -6.91 8.28
CA LYS A 857 21.12 -5.47 7.96
C LYS A 857 19.93 -4.69 8.52
N TRP A 858 19.17 -5.27 9.47
CA TRP A 858 17.89 -4.71 9.93
C TRP A 858 18.02 -3.26 10.41
N SER A 859 18.97 -2.95 11.28
CA SER A 859 19.14 -1.59 11.81
C SER A 859 19.35 -0.55 10.72
N TYR A 860 20.13 -0.86 9.68
CA TYR A 860 20.34 0.04 8.55
C TYR A 860 19.05 0.19 7.72
N ILE A 861 18.43 -0.93 7.35
CA ILE A 861 17.20 -0.96 6.54
C ILE A 861 16.08 -0.18 7.26
N PHE A 862 15.91 -0.38 8.56
CA PHE A 862 14.91 0.31 9.36
C PHE A 862 15.19 1.82 9.46
N GLN A 863 16.45 2.22 9.70
CA GLN A 863 16.82 3.64 9.79
C GLN A 863 16.65 4.38 8.46
N GLN A 864 16.98 3.73 7.34
CA GLN A 864 16.92 4.35 6.02
C GLN A 864 15.52 4.33 5.39
N TYR A 865 14.71 3.31 5.70
CA TYR A 865 13.44 3.08 4.98
C TYR A 865 12.22 2.89 5.89
N GLY A 866 12.39 2.57 7.18
CA GLY A 866 11.32 2.05 8.03
C GLY A 866 10.68 3.02 9.02
N LYS A 867 11.30 4.16 9.32
CA LYS A 867 10.75 5.15 10.28
C LYS A 867 9.53 5.95 9.77
N ALA A 868 9.30 5.88 8.47
CA ALA A 868 8.69 6.93 7.67
C ALA A 868 7.79 6.36 6.56
N SER A 869 8.16 5.20 6.01
CA SER A 869 7.44 4.61 4.89
C SER A 869 6.25 3.75 5.36
N PHE A 870 5.05 4.16 4.94
CA PHE A 870 3.83 3.33 5.04
C PHE A 870 3.99 1.98 4.34
N SER A 871 4.88 1.89 3.34
CA SER A 871 5.11 0.68 2.54
C SER A 871 6.07 -0.33 3.18
N PHE A 872 6.69 0.00 4.32
CA PHE A 872 7.74 -0.81 4.95
C PHE A 872 7.22 -2.16 5.46
N SER A 873 5.96 -2.22 5.89
CA SER A 873 5.22 -3.45 6.23
C SER A 873 5.32 -4.53 5.13
N ASN A 874 5.30 -4.13 3.86
CA ASN A 874 5.38 -5.04 2.71
C ASN A 874 6.69 -5.84 2.66
N LEU A 875 7.78 -5.31 3.21
CA LEU A 875 9.06 -6.00 3.25
C LEU A 875 8.96 -7.26 4.13
N ILE A 876 8.39 -7.12 5.33
CA ILE A 876 8.20 -8.24 6.27
C ILE A 876 7.30 -9.31 5.64
N HIS A 877 6.16 -8.91 5.05
CA HIS A 877 5.27 -9.85 4.38
C HIS A 877 5.94 -10.60 3.22
N ALA A 878 6.80 -9.93 2.44
CA ALA A 878 7.45 -10.55 1.30
C ALA A 878 8.51 -11.59 1.71
N ILE A 879 9.37 -11.26 2.69
CA ILE A 879 10.47 -12.14 3.10
C ILE A 879 10.00 -13.35 3.91
N THR A 880 8.84 -13.27 4.55
CA THR A 880 8.23 -14.35 5.35
C THR A 880 7.15 -15.13 4.60
N ARG A 881 6.83 -14.73 3.35
CA ARG A 881 5.65 -15.23 2.60
C ARG A 881 5.57 -16.76 2.47
N ARG A 882 6.73 -17.43 2.41
CA ARG A 882 6.87 -18.89 2.21
C ARG A 882 6.97 -19.70 3.51
N PHE A 883 7.04 -19.05 4.67
CA PHE A 883 7.29 -19.74 5.93
C PHE A 883 6.12 -20.67 6.27
N SER A 884 6.43 -21.94 6.47
CA SER A 884 5.45 -23.01 6.66
C SER A 884 6.02 -24.18 7.48
N SER A 885 7.13 -23.97 8.18
CA SER A 885 7.74 -24.95 9.08
C SER A 885 7.97 -24.38 10.48
N GLU A 886 7.97 -25.26 11.49
CA GLU A 886 8.23 -24.87 12.89
C GLU A 886 9.60 -24.19 13.06
N PHE A 887 10.60 -24.61 12.28
CA PHE A 887 11.92 -23.98 12.27
C PHE A 887 11.86 -22.51 11.83
N GLU A 888 11.16 -22.22 10.72
CA GLU A 888 11.01 -20.84 10.22
C GLU A 888 10.19 -19.97 11.20
N LEU A 889 9.18 -20.55 11.87
CA LEU A 889 8.43 -19.86 12.92
C LEU A 889 9.32 -19.45 14.10
N GLN A 890 10.20 -20.35 14.54
CA GLN A 890 11.17 -20.06 15.60
C GLN A 890 12.16 -18.98 15.18
N GLU A 891 12.66 -19.03 13.93
CA GLU A 891 13.52 -17.96 13.39
C GLU A 891 12.83 -16.60 13.38
N LEU A 892 11.54 -16.56 13.02
CA LEU A 892 10.76 -15.32 12.98
C LEU A 892 10.52 -14.74 14.38
N LYS A 893 10.17 -15.60 15.35
CA LYS A 893 10.04 -15.19 16.76
C LYS A 893 11.36 -14.69 17.34
N LYS A 894 12.47 -15.37 17.01
CA LYS A 894 13.80 -14.95 17.44
C LYS A 894 14.20 -13.60 16.83
N PHE A 895 13.91 -13.39 15.55
CA PHE A 895 14.12 -12.10 14.88
C PHE A 895 13.36 -10.96 15.56
N LYS A 896 12.12 -11.20 15.99
CA LYS A 896 11.31 -10.25 16.78
C LYS A 896 12.03 -9.87 18.08
N GLU A 897 12.42 -10.87 18.87
CA GLU A 897 13.12 -10.68 20.15
C GLU A 897 14.42 -9.89 20.00
N ASP A 898 15.25 -10.27 19.03
CA ASP A 898 16.59 -9.70 18.84
C ASP A 898 16.54 -8.22 18.43
N ASN A 899 15.44 -7.76 17.82
CA ASN A 899 15.31 -6.41 17.28
C ASN A 899 14.33 -5.51 18.05
N LEU A 900 13.85 -5.93 19.23
CA LEU A 900 13.00 -5.08 20.09
C LEU A 900 13.62 -3.72 20.41
N HIS A 901 14.94 -3.66 20.57
CA HIS A 901 15.68 -2.42 20.85
C HIS A 901 15.77 -1.48 19.64
N VAL A 902 15.74 -2.01 18.41
CA VAL A 902 15.71 -1.23 17.16
C VAL A 902 14.29 -0.74 16.88
N GLY A 903 13.31 -1.61 17.15
CA GLY A 903 11.91 -1.41 16.80
C GLY A 903 11.57 -1.85 15.37
N PHE A 904 10.28 -1.77 15.05
CA PHE A 904 9.72 -2.15 13.74
C PHE A 904 8.93 -1.02 13.06
N GLY A 905 8.66 0.09 13.76
CA GLY A 905 7.90 1.24 13.22
C GLY A 905 6.57 0.81 12.63
N SER A 906 6.27 1.26 11.41
CA SER A 906 5.06 0.89 10.65
C SER A 906 4.95 -0.60 10.29
N ALA A 907 6.01 -1.40 10.48
CA ALA A 907 6.00 -2.84 10.24
C ALA A 907 5.70 -3.69 11.49
N THR A 908 5.37 -3.07 12.63
CA THR A 908 5.09 -3.79 13.88
C THR A 908 3.90 -4.75 13.71
N LEU A 909 2.77 -4.26 13.22
CA LEU A 909 1.59 -5.10 12.93
C LEU A 909 1.90 -6.18 11.89
N ALA A 910 2.68 -5.84 10.86
CA ALA A 910 3.05 -6.77 9.79
C ALA A 910 3.85 -7.97 10.30
N LEU A 911 4.66 -7.79 11.35
CA LEU A 911 5.41 -8.85 12.00
C LEU A 911 4.50 -9.81 12.78
N GLU A 912 3.52 -9.30 13.51
CA GLU A 912 2.53 -10.16 14.19
C GLU A 912 1.71 -10.95 13.18
N GLN A 913 1.25 -10.30 12.11
CA GLN A 913 0.55 -10.95 11.00
C GLN A 913 1.41 -12.04 10.33
N ALA A 914 2.72 -11.83 10.20
CA ALA A 914 3.63 -12.83 9.67
C ALA A 914 3.76 -14.06 10.59
N ILE A 915 3.75 -13.87 11.91
CA ILE A 915 3.78 -14.96 12.90
C ILE A 915 2.47 -15.75 12.88
N GLU A 916 1.32 -15.07 12.89
CA GLU A 916 -0.01 -15.70 12.77
C GLU A 916 -0.11 -16.51 11.47
N LYS A 917 0.27 -15.90 10.34
CA LYS A 917 0.24 -16.55 9.03
C LYS A 917 1.17 -17.76 8.95
N THR A 918 2.39 -17.68 9.49
CA THR A 918 3.32 -18.81 9.51
C THR A 918 2.75 -19.99 10.30
N THR A 919 2.11 -19.70 11.43
CA THR A 919 1.45 -20.72 12.26
C THR A 919 0.30 -21.40 11.49
N ALA A 920 -0.56 -20.61 10.84
CA ALA A 920 -1.64 -21.14 9.99
C ALA A 920 -1.09 -21.97 8.81
N ASN A 921 0.00 -21.54 8.18
CA ASN A 921 0.63 -22.25 7.07
C ASN A 921 1.15 -23.64 7.51
N ILE A 922 1.83 -23.73 8.66
CA ILE A 922 2.35 -25.01 9.20
C ILE A 922 1.21 -26.02 9.35
N LYS A 923 0.11 -25.56 9.96
CA LYS A 923 -1.08 -26.37 10.20
C LYS A 923 -1.71 -26.82 8.88
N TRP A 924 -1.90 -25.89 7.95
CA TRP A 924 -2.48 -26.18 6.65
C TRP A 924 -1.66 -27.20 5.85
N VAL A 925 -0.33 -27.04 5.82
CA VAL A 925 0.58 -27.98 5.13
C VAL A 925 0.48 -29.38 5.77
N THR A 926 0.51 -29.45 7.10
CA THR A 926 0.43 -30.72 7.85
C THR A 926 -0.84 -31.50 7.52
N GLU A 927 -1.97 -30.81 7.40
CA GLU A 927 -3.28 -31.43 7.16
C GLU A 927 -3.55 -31.77 5.69
N ASN A 928 -3.08 -30.94 4.75
CA ASN A 928 -3.52 -31.02 3.35
C ASN A 928 -2.48 -31.65 2.41
N LYS A 929 -1.19 -31.69 2.77
CA LYS A 929 -0.10 -32.11 1.85
C LYS A 929 -0.38 -33.45 1.16
N ALA A 930 -0.79 -34.48 1.91
CA ALA A 930 -1.02 -35.81 1.37
C ALA A 930 -2.22 -35.86 0.40
N GLN A 931 -3.33 -35.20 0.74
CA GLN A 931 -4.52 -35.16 -0.10
C GLN A 931 -4.28 -34.35 -1.37
N VAL A 932 -3.58 -33.22 -1.26
CA VAL A 932 -3.21 -32.37 -2.40
C VAL A 932 -2.26 -33.10 -3.35
N LEU A 933 -1.25 -33.80 -2.83
CA LEU A 933 -0.35 -34.63 -3.64
C LEU A 933 -1.12 -35.70 -4.41
N LYS A 934 -2.00 -36.43 -3.72
CA LYS A 934 -2.83 -37.47 -4.33
C LYS A 934 -3.69 -36.88 -5.46
N TRP A 935 -4.41 -35.80 -5.18
CA TRP A 935 -5.29 -35.14 -6.15
C TRP A 935 -4.53 -34.68 -7.40
N PHE A 936 -3.40 -33.97 -7.23
CA PHE A 936 -2.63 -33.52 -8.39
C PHE A 936 -2.04 -34.69 -9.16
N THR A 937 -1.63 -35.79 -8.51
CA THR A 937 -1.12 -36.98 -9.20
C THR A 937 -2.22 -37.63 -10.05
N GLU A 938 -3.42 -37.77 -9.51
CA GLU A 938 -4.58 -38.38 -10.21
C GLU A 938 -5.09 -37.52 -11.38
N GLU A 939 -5.07 -36.20 -11.24
CA GLU A 939 -5.60 -35.28 -12.27
C GLU A 939 -4.55 -34.86 -13.32
N SER A 940 -3.27 -35.17 -13.09
CA SER A 940 -2.17 -34.91 -14.03
C SER A 940 -1.96 -36.01 -15.08
N THR A 941 -2.47 -37.21 -14.83
CA THR A 941 -2.57 -38.27 -15.85
C THR A 941 -3.67 -37.95 -16.85
#